data_AF-A0A7J6D4J2-F1
#
_entry.id   AF-A0A7J6D4J2-F1
#
_cell.length_a   1.000
_cell.length_b   1.000
_cell.length_c   1.000
_cell.angle_alpha   90.00
_cell.angle_beta   90.00
_cell.angle_gamma   90.00
#
_symmetry.space_group_name_H-M   'P 1'
#
loop_
_entity.id
_entity.type
_entity.pdbx_description
1 polymer ?
#
loop_
_entity_poly.entity_id
_entity_poly.type
_entity_poly.pdbx_seq_one_letter_code
_entity_poly.pdbx_strand_id
1 'polypeptide(L)'
;MHLCAFLLLSLALALGRASVLVSLDQVAIFEKWKSIPDINKGLNLTERDIMELRQGSIILVNQSLWDLPVRYELSVNLSLNDRGVILRAFEQFRLKSCVDFKPRAAEEFYISVERREGCWSYIGRSSAGGQTLSIGKDCGRKGIVEHEFLHALGLYHEQTRYDRDDHVTINHQNIRTEYESYFSKYSEIASTAQETPYDYSSVMHFDKNAFSNGNGPTIITKSPELQDVIGQLMEMSEYDTIEFNKLYKCNSSVSFLDHCSFDESLCEMSVGSAADYGWERVKSVRGIDVTDHTYLGKEQNGQKRGDAARLESKTVTPTRDCKVQCLQFFYYHSGNETDQLNIWIREQQNEADSRGALRLMDQITETPGHYWKLHHVPLNAQKSFQVVFEARKGAGNSSGGFSLDDINISETECPFTWQIRDFEKELNSGPEIWSPLFYSSDGYRFVALLQVFRNQIEIYVSLVSGACDEQLQWPCPWRQITVQILDQNPHIQKRMSFEQSITTDPGLALNDGRYYWDKPQNGPISISNESVFVGGLAFFTLLTKEDLTRREFIKGGDLILLFTMQDISALLQNDSLPCPKVTVKNFNVSTDTSAQQEPCATRVVLTPQPTSTTTTTPAAEPTYGECLDIFCSSSVSTASSLIVSVLCFLLLVS
;
A
#
# COMPACT_ATOMS: atom_id res chain seq x y z
N MET A 1 -56.99 4.98 30.44
CA MET A 1 -55.97 3.96 30.78
C MET A 1 -54.99 3.60 29.66
N HIS A 2 -55.14 4.08 28.40
CA HIS A 2 -54.28 3.64 27.29
C HIS A 2 -53.05 4.51 26.96
N LEU A 3 -52.92 5.74 27.50
CA LEU A 3 -51.77 6.62 27.18
C LEU A 3 -50.46 6.21 27.86
N CYS A 4 -50.50 5.71 29.10
CA CYS A 4 -49.27 5.36 29.84
C CYS A 4 -48.53 4.14 29.26
N ALA A 5 -49.24 3.24 28.57
CA ALA A 5 -48.65 2.05 27.96
C ALA A 5 -47.71 2.40 26.80
N PHE A 6 -48.09 3.37 25.95
CA PHE A 6 -47.27 3.81 24.83
C PHE A 6 -46.00 4.53 25.30
N LEU A 7 -46.10 5.37 26.34
CA LEU A 7 -44.94 6.09 26.89
C LEU A 7 -43.89 5.16 27.50
N LEU A 8 -44.30 4.05 28.14
CA LEU A 8 -43.37 3.04 28.64
C LEU A 8 -42.74 2.21 27.50
N LEU A 9 -43.51 1.91 26.44
CA LEU A 9 -42.98 1.17 25.28
C LEU A 9 -42.02 2.02 24.44
N SER A 10 -42.28 3.32 24.27
CA SER A 10 -41.36 4.24 23.61
C SER A 10 -40.09 4.49 24.42
N LEU A 11 -40.17 4.50 25.76
CA LEU A 11 -38.98 4.63 26.61
C LEU A 11 -38.12 3.35 26.57
N ALA A 12 -38.75 2.16 26.50
CA ALA A 12 -38.03 0.90 26.27
C ALA A 12 -37.33 0.86 24.90
N LEU A 13 -37.97 1.36 23.84
CA LEU A 13 -37.36 1.46 22.50
C LEU A 13 -36.28 2.56 22.41
N ALA A 14 -36.37 3.62 23.20
CA ALA A 14 -35.30 4.62 23.32
C ALA A 14 -34.09 4.09 24.09
N LEU A 15 -34.30 3.32 25.16
CA LEU A 15 -33.24 2.63 25.91
C LEU A 15 -32.65 1.45 25.14
N GLY A 16 -33.41 0.85 24.22
CA GLY A 16 -32.92 -0.12 23.23
C GLY A 16 -32.02 0.46 22.14
N ARG A 17 -31.73 1.77 22.17
CA ARG A 17 -30.69 2.45 21.38
C ARG A 17 -29.59 3.09 22.26
N ALA A 18 -29.33 2.52 23.44
CA ALA A 18 -27.98 2.63 23.99
C ALA A 18 -27.01 1.98 23.00
N SER A 19 -26.10 2.77 22.41
CA SER A 19 -25.07 2.24 21.51
C SER A 19 -24.17 1.27 22.28
N VAL A 20 -23.93 0.08 21.71
CA VAL A 20 -23.21 -1.02 22.38
C VAL A 20 -21.78 -0.61 22.78
N LEU A 21 -21.21 0.39 22.09
CA LEU A 21 -19.94 1.05 22.38
C LEU A 21 -19.88 1.68 23.79
N VAL A 22 -21.00 2.17 24.34
CA VAL A 22 -21.03 2.86 25.65
C VAL A 22 -20.72 1.92 26.83
N SER A 23 -20.71 0.60 26.63
CA SER A 23 -20.20 -0.36 27.63
C SER A 23 -18.79 -0.89 27.33
N LEU A 24 -18.16 -0.48 26.23
CA LEU A 24 -16.82 -0.93 25.82
C LEU A 24 -15.68 0.03 26.23
N ASP A 25 -16.01 1.25 26.65
CA ASP A 25 -15.07 2.30 27.13
C ASP A 25 -14.08 1.87 28.22
N GLN A 26 -14.32 0.76 28.94
CA GLN A 26 -13.54 0.41 30.13
C GLN A 26 -12.08 0.00 29.84
N VAL A 27 -11.79 -0.54 28.66
CA VAL A 27 -10.42 -0.80 28.18
C VAL A 27 -10.36 -0.55 26.66
N ALA A 28 -10.37 0.73 26.27
CA ALA A 28 -9.85 1.16 24.99
C ALA A 28 -8.40 1.64 25.18
N ILE A 29 -7.49 1.26 24.28
CA ILE A 29 -6.07 1.63 24.37
C ILE A 29 -5.89 2.99 23.66
N PHE A 30 -6.03 4.06 24.45
CA PHE A 30 -5.96 5.44 23.96
C PHE A 30 -4.52 5.91 23.73
N GLU A 31 -4.03 5.86 22.49
CA GLU A 31 -2.81 6.56 22.10
C GLU A 31 -3.07 8.05 21.85
N LYS A 32 -2.70 8.90 22.82
CA LYS A 32 -2.70 10.35 22.60
C LYS A 32 -1.41 10.78 21.90
N TRP A 33 -1.57 11.30 20.69
CA TRP A 33 -0.55 11.91 19.86
C TRP A 33 0.32 12.96 20.59
N LYS A 34 1.62 12.92 20.28
CA LYS A 34 2.69 13.84 20.73
C LYS A 34 3.72 13.98 19.60
N SER A 35 4.39 15.12 19.48
CA SER A 35 5.61 15.25 18.68
C SER A 35 6.82 14.68 19.44
N ILE A 36 7.89 14.32 18.71
CA ILE A 36 9.12 13.74 19.28
C ILE A 36 9.73 14.65 20.38
N PRO A 37 9.85 15.99 20.18
CA PRO A 37 10.18 16.95 21.24
C PRO A 37 9.39 16.86 22.55
N ASP A 38 8.09 16.52 22.48
CA ASP A 38 7.19 16.44 23.64
C ASP A 38 7.23 15.06 24.31
N ILE A 39 7.63 14.01 23.58
CA ILE A 39 7.96 12.67 24.13
C ILE A 39 9.31 12.74 24.88
N ASN A 40 10.31 13.41 24.30
CA ASN A 40 11.68 13.48 24.81
C ASN A 40 11.88 14.52 25.93
N LYS A 41 10.79 15.00 26.52
CA LYS A 41 10.72 16.13 27.45
C LYS A 41 11.34 15.80 28.81
N GLY A 42 12.62 16.09 28.95
CA GLY A 42 13.42 15.86 30.15
C GLY A 42 14.83 15.36 29.84
N LEU A 43 15.01 14.73 28.68
CA LEU A 43 16.29 14.21 28.21
C LEU A 43 17.27 15.33 27.83
N ASN A 44 18.56 15.03 27.88
CA ASN A 44 19.62 15.95 27.45
C ASN A 44 20.25 15.43 26.14
N LEU A 45 19.58 15.76 25.04
CA LEU A 45 19.88 15.38 23.66
C LEU A 45 19.95 16.66 22.81
N THR A 46 20.75 16.67 21.74
CA THR A 46 20.75 17.78 20.76
C THR A 46 19.47 17.67 19.94
N GLU A 47 18.82 18.81 19.68
CA GLU A 47 17.51 18.90 18.98
C GLU A 47 16.34 18.13 19.64
N ARG A 48 16.63 17.44 20.75
CA ARG A 48 15.86 16.51 21.61
C ARG A 48 15.84 15.04 21.22
N ASP A 49 16.43 14.66 20.11
CA ASP A 49 16.35 13.34 19.46
C ASP A 49 17.72 12.92 18.86
N ILE A 50 18.64 13.87 18.67
CA ILE A 50 20.01 13.58 18.22
C ILE A 50 20.95 13.39 19.42
N MET A 51 21.57 12.20 19.50
CA MET A 51 22.63 11.88 20.44
C MET A 51 24.00 12.26 19.86
N GLU A 52 24.69 13.22 20.48
CA GLU A 52 26.05 13.59 20.09
C GLU A 52 27.13 12.65 20.66
N LEU A 53 28.15 12.36 19.86
CA LEU A 53 29.40 11.79 20.36
C LEU A 53 30.17 12.83 21.20
N ARG A 54 30.67 12.43 22.37
CA ARG A 54 31.36 13.31 23.34
C ARG A 54 32.75 13.82 22.91
N GLN A 55 33.08 13.80 21.63
CA GLN A 55 34.33 14.31 21.07
C GLN A 55 34.01 15.06 19.77
N GLY A 56 34.25 16.38 19.76
CA GLY A 56 33.80 17.32 18.73
C GLY A 56 34.50 17.18 17.36
N SER A 57 34.32 16.03 16.72
CA SER A 57 34.61 15.81 15.31
C SER A 57 33.32 16.02 14.54
N ILE A 58 33.27 17.01 13.64
CA ILE A 58 32.17 17.11 12.68
C ILE A 58 32.28 15.90 11.76
N ILE A 59 31.36 14.96 11.90
CA ILE A 59 31.34 13.74 11.10
C ILE A 59 30.85 14.12 9.70
N LEU A 60 31.73 14.05 8.70
CA LEU A 60 31.32 14.17 7.30
C LEU A 60 30.48 12.94 6.95
N VAL A 61 29.19 13.11 6.64
CA VAL A 61 28.23 12.02 6.42
C VAL A 61 28.72 10.97 5.41
N ASN A 62 29.42 11.42 4.36
CA ASN A 62 30.07 10.56 3.35
C ASN A 62 31.15 9.59 3.91
N GLN A 63 31.57 9.70 5.17
CA GLN A 63 32.50 8.80 5.86
C GLN A 63 31.81 7.95 6.96
N SER A 64 30.54 8.22 7.27
CA SER A 64 29.74 7.53 8.29
C SER A 64 28.47 6.87 7.73
N LEU A 65 28.37 6.63 6.42
CA LEU A 65 27.29 5.79 5.88
C LEU A 65 27.40 4.33 6.37
N TRP A 66 26.27 3.62 6.32
CA TRP A 66 26.20 2.19 6.60
C TRP A 66 26.48 1.34 5.37
N ASP A 67 27.15 0.22 5.56
CA ASP A 67 27.22 -0.84 4.56
C ASP A 67 25.85 -1.50 4.41
N LEU A 68 25.45 -1.82 3.17
CA LEU A 68 24.17 -2.44 2.86
C LEU A 68 24.29 -3.98 2.71
N PRO A 69 23.34 -4.79 3.21
CA PRO A 69 22.18 -4.39 4.00
C PRO A 69 22.55 -4.01 5.45
N VAL A 70 21.87 -2.99 5.96
CA VAL A 70 22.07 -2.43 7.31
C VAL A 70 21.70 -3.50 8.34
N ARG A 71 22.53 -3.65 9.38
CA ARG A 71 22.33 -4.68 10.40
C ARG A 71 21.66 -4.12 11.64
N TYR A 72 20.69 -4.88 12.15
CA TYR A 72 19.93 -4.51 13.35
C TYR A 72 19.78 -5.68 14.33
N GLU A 73 19.53 -5.33 15.57
CA GLU A 73 19.23 -6.22 16.70
C GLU A 73 18.05 -5.57 17.44
N LEU A 74 16.99 -6.31 17.74
CA LEU A 74 15.82 -5.80 18.46
C LEU A 74 15.95 -6.25 19.92
N SER A 75 16.08 -5.30 20.85
CA SER A 75 16.27 -5.61 22.26
C SER A 75 15.01 -6.20 22.89
N VAL A 76 15.21 -7.10 23.86
CA VAL A 76 14.13 -7.82 24.59
C VAL A 76 13.24 -6.89 25.44
N ASN A 77 13.58 -5.60 25.56
CA ASN A 77 12.77 -4.60 26.26
C ASN A 77 11.78 -3.84 25.35
N LEU A 78 11.87 -3.98 24.01
CA LEU A 78 10.84 -3.50 23.08
C LEU A 78 9.54 -4.29 23.27
N SER A 79 8.38 -3.63 23.17
CA SER A 79 7.13 -4.38 23.10
C SER A 79 7.02 -5.11 21.76
N LEU A 80 6.23 -6.19 21.71
CA LEU A 80 6.03 -6.93 20.45
C LEU A 80 5.40 -6.04 19.37
N ASN A 81 4.58 -5.06 19.77
CA ASN A 81 3.99 -4.09 18.85
C ASN A 81 5.06 -3.16 18.25
N ASP A 82 5.97 -2.63 19.08
CA ASP A 82 7.07 -1.79 18.61
C ASP A 82 7.96 -2.57 17.63
N ARG A 83 8.30 -3.83 17.96
CA ARG A 83 9.05 -4.75 17.07
C ARG A 83 8.37 -4.89 15.71
N GLY A 84 7.05 -5.11 15.68
CA GLY A 84 6.28 -5.19 14.43
C GLY A 84 6.30 -3.87 13.63
N VAL A 85 6.08 -2.73 14.29
CA VAL A 85 6.10 -1.41 13.64
C VAL A 85 7.48 -1.07 13.07
N ILE A 86 8.58 -1.48 13.73
CA ILE A 86 9.94 -1.33 13.21
C ILE A 86 10.13 -2.10 11.90
N LEU A 87 9.65 -3.35 11.83
CA LEU A 87 9.70 -4.12 10.58
C LEU A 87 8.80 -3.53 9.48
N ARG A 88 7.68 -2.88 9.83
CA ARG A 88 6.84 -2.14 8.86
C ARG A 88 7.53 -0.88 8.31
N ALA A 89 8.28 -0.15 9.14
CA ALA A 89 9.12 0.95 8.66
C ALA A 89 10.21 0.46 7.69
N PHE A 90 10.84 -0.70 7.98
CA PHE A 90 11.80 -1.33 7.05
C PHE A 90 11.18 -1.70 5.70
N GLU A 91 9.90 -2.04 5.63
CA GLU A 91 9.21 -2.26 4.35
C GLU A 91 9.06 -0.96 3.54
N GLN A 92 8.90 0.22 4.17
CA GLN A 92 8.88 1.49 3.45
C GLN A 92 10.27 1.89 2.96
N PHE A 93 11.32 1.70 3.75
CA PHE A 93 12.70 1.87 3.27
C PHE A 93 12.98 0.97 2.05
N ARG A 94 12.58 -0.30 2.09
CA ARG A 94 12.70 -1.24 0.97
C ARG A 94 11.88 -0.84 -0.26
N LEU A 95 10.69 -0.29 -0.06
CA LEU A 95 9.80 0.14 -1.13
C LEU A 95 10.29 1.41 -1.81
N LYS A 96 10.83 2.36 -1.04
CA LYS A 96 11.24 3.70 -1.50
C LYS A 96 12.74 3.81 -1.85
N SER A 97 13.58 2.87 -1.43
CA SER A 97 15.05 2.95 -1.61
C SER A 97 15.72 1.60 -1.84
N CYS A 98 17.02 1.63 -2.13
CA CYS A 98 17.90 0.47 -2.19
C CYS A 98 18.38 -0.04 -0.81
N VAL A 99 17.99 0.61 0.29
CA VAL A 99 18.45 0.26 1.65
C VAL A 99 17.59 -0.86 2.23
N ASP A 100 18.17 -2.05 2.28
CA ASP A 100 17.62 -3.21 2.99
C ASP A 100 18.20 -3.32 4.41
N PHE A 101 17.42 -3.94 5.30
CA PHE A 101 17.74 -4.22 6.69
C PHE A 101 17.76 -5.74 6.92
N LYS A 102 18.83 -6.29 7.52
CA LYS A 102 18.85 -7.72 7.91
C LYS A 102 19.23 -7.88 9.38
N PRO A 103 18.68 -8.88 10.10
CA PRO A 103 19.15 -9.20 11.43
C PRO A 103 20.67 -9.37 11.46
N ARG A 104 21.27 -8.90 12.54
CA ARG A 104 22.68 -9.10 12.85
C ARG A 104 22.98 -10.59 13.04
N ALA A 105 24.11 -11.05 12.51
CA ALA A 105 24.64 -12.39 12.73
C ALA A 105 25.92 -12.36 13.58
N ALA A 106 26.87 -11.50 13.22
CA ALA A 106 28.17 -11.36 13.90
C ALA A 106 28.83 -9.98 13.70
N GLU A 107 28.15 -9.06 13.02
CA GLU A 107 28.70 -7.79 12.59
C GLU A 107 29.03 -6.86 13.78
N GLU A 108 30.15 -6.15 13.67
CA GLU A 108 30.65 -5.23 14.69
C GLU A 108 29.86 -3.91 14.71
N PHE A 109 29.55 -3.37 13.54
CA PHE A 109 28.66 -2.22 13.37
C PHE A 109 27.25 -2.72 13.07
N TYR A 110 26.29 -2.34 13.92
CA TYR A 110 24.87 -2.61 13.75
C TYR A 110 24.05 -1.62 14.60
N ILE A 111 22.75 -1.49 14.31
CA ILE A 111 21.80 -0.68 15.08
C ILE A 111 21.14 -1.57 16.15
N SER A 112 21.39 -1.26 17.42
CA SER A 112 20.72 -1.86 18.58
C SER A 112 19.43 -1.09 18.86
N VAL A 113 18.28 -1.62 18.47
CA VAL A 113 16.99 -0.95 18.70
C VAL A 113 16.48 -1.31 20.09
N GLU A 114 16.28 -0.30 20.94
CA GLU A 114 16.05 -0.49 22.37
C GLU A 114 14.88 0.36 22.88
N ARG A 115 14.13 -0.15 23.86
CA ARG A 115 13.18 0.65 24.61
C ARG A 115 13.88 1.41 25.74
N ARG A 116 14.41 2.60 25.44
CA ARG A 116 14.90 3.54 26.45
C ARG A 116 13.87 4.65 26.70
N GLU A 117 14.26 5.67 27.44
CA GLU A 117 13.45 6.88 27.59
C GLU A 117 13.61 7.73 26.32
N GLY A 118 12.49 8.17 25.74
CA GLY A 118 12.43 8.94 24.50
C GLY A 118 12.54 8.14 23.20
N CYS A 119 12.31 8.83 22.09
CA CYS A 119 12.65 8.42 20.72
C CYS A 119 13.94 9.17 20.36
N TRP A 120 15.03 8.49 20.02
CA TRP A 120 16.28 9.17 19.66
C TRP A 120 17.29 8.26 18.96
N SER A 121 18.22 8.87 18.25
CA SER A 121 19.21 8.18 17.41
C SER A 121 20.56 8.92 17.40
N TYR A 122 21.57 8.36 16.74
CA TYR A 122 22.81 9.07 16.37
C TYR A 122 22.76 9.37 14.88
N ILE A 123 23.46 10.41 14.41
CA ILE A 123 23.53 10.69 12.97
C ILE A 123 24.63 9.83 12.30
N GLY A 124 24.19 8.96 11.39
CA GLY A 124 25.06 8.01 10.68
C GLY A 124 25.58 6.87 11.56
N ARG A 125 26.49 6.07 10.99
CA ARG A 125 27.23 4.99 11.64
C ARG A 125 28.39 5.55 12.48
N SER A 126 28.25 5.48 13.79
CA SER A 126 29.13 6.15 14.76
C SER A 126 29.93 5.21 15.66
N SER A 127 29.38 4.06 16.08
CA SER A 127 29.97 3.19 17.11
C SER A 127 30.05 1.71 16.71
N ALA A 128 31.22 1.12 16.96
CA ALA A 128 31.42 -0.32 16.98
C ALA A 128 30.82 -0.95 18.25
N GLY A 129 30.41 -2.21 18.17
CA GLY A 129 29.82 -2.96 19.28
C GLY A 129 28.31 -2.72 19.49
N GLY A 130 27.65 -2.09 18.52
CA GLY A 130 26.22 -1.75 18.56
C GLY A 130 25.97 -0.26 18.82
N GLN A 131 25.23 0.37 17.91
CA GLN A 131 24.76 1.75 18.04
C GLN A 131 23.32 1.74 18.54
N THR A 132 23.08 2.20 19.78
CA THR A 132 21.71 2.31 20.30
C THR A 132 20.87 3.30 19.50
N LEU A 133 19.67 2.88 19.10
CA LEU A 133 18.55 3.70 18.65
C LEU A 133 17.38 3.44 19.62
N SER A 134 16.79 4.49 20.19
CA SER A 134 15.70 4.36 21.15
C SER A 134 14.33 4.42 20.48
N ILE A 135 13.55 3.35 20.57
CA ILE A 135 12.09 3.37 20.36
C ILE A 135 11.43 3.18 21.73
N GLY A 136 11.35 4.30 22.45
CA GLY A 136 10.81 4.37 23.80
C GLY A 136 9.28 4.27 23.88
N LYS A 137 8.73 4.65 25.04
CA LYS A 137 7.29 4.76 25.21
C LYS A 137 6.72 5.88 24.32
N ASP A 138 5.56 5.61 23.70
CA ASP A 138 4.83 6.49 22.77
C ASP A 138 5.56 6.74 21.42
N CYS A 139 6.68 6.05 21.16
CA CYS A 139 7.48 6.12 19.92
C CYS A 139 7.07 5.09 18.85
N GLY A 140 6.18 4.15 19.15
CA GLY A 140 5.79 3.01 18.30
C GLY A 140 4.92 3.35 17.09
N ARG A 141 5.20 4.47 16.40
CA ARG A 141 4.48 4.95 15.21
C ARG A 141 5.40 4.93 14.00
N LYS A 142 4.92 4.46 12.83
CA LYS A 142 5.74 4.25 11.62
C LYS A 142 6.62 5.47 11.28
N GLY A 143 6.02 6.65 11.16
CA GLY A 143 6.75 7.89 10.86
C GLY A 143 7.78 8.32 11.91
N ILE A 144 7.62 7.96 13.19
CA ILE A 144 8.69 8.17 14.20
C ILE A 144 9.85 7.19 13.91
N VAL A 145 9.55 5.90 13.69
CA VAL A 145 10.62 4.93 13.42
C VAL A 145 11.38 5.29 12.14
N GLU A 146 10.69 5.71 11.08
CA GLU A 146 11.31 6.21 9.86
C GLU A 146 12.23 7.41 10.13
N HIS A 147 11.79 8.40 10.91
CA HIS A 147 12.59 9.55 11.33
C HIS A 147 13.87 9.14 12.12
N GLU A 148 13.75 8.30 13.15
CA GLU A 148 14.90 7.84 13.95
C GLU A 148 15.91 7.02 13.13
N PHE A 149 15.42 6.26 12.15
CA PHE A 149 16.28 5.52 11.21
C PHE A 149 16.89 6.43 10.15
N LEU A 150 16.20 7.47 9.65
CA LEU A 150 16.81 8.47 8.76
C LEU A 150 17.96 9.21 9.44
N HIS A 151 17.83 9.57 10.73
CA HIS A 151 18.98 10.01 11.54
C HIS A 151 20.08 8.94 11.56
N ALA A 152 19.78 7.69 11.95
CA ALA A 152 20.76 6.60 11.98
C ALA A 152 21.49 6.41 10.65
N LEU A 153 20.80 6.65 9.52
CA LEU A 153 21.30 6.52 8.16
C LEU A 153 22.10 7.73 7.68
N GLY A 154 21.97 8.90 8.31
CA GLY A 154 22.83 10.07 8.08
C GLY A 154 22.12 11.40 7.81
N LEU A 155 20.79 11.48 7.91
CA LEU A 155 20.05 12.73 7.68
C LEU A 155 19.99 13.60 8.95
N TYR A 156 20.00 14.91 8.73
CA TYR A 156 19.71 15.95 9.73
C TYR A 156 18.26 16.41 9.59
N HIS A 157 17.81 17.32 10.47
CA HIS A 157 16.49 17.93 10.32
C HIS A 157 16.42 18.99 9.21
N GLU A 158 15.30 19.05 8.51
CA GLU A 158 15.06 19.96 7.39
C GLU A 158 15.18 21.44 7.80
N GLN A 159 14.65 21.84 8.97
CA GLN A 159 14.78 23.22 9.45
C GLN A 159 16.21 23.65 9.83
N THR A 160 17.19 22.75 9.76
CA THR A 160 18.62 23.05 10.03
C THR A 160 19.45 23.23 8.74
N ARG A 161 18.85 23.07 7.56
CA ARG A 161 19.50 23.36 6.26
C ARG A 161 20.05 24.78 6.20
N TYR A 162 21.10 24.97 5.40
CA TYR A 162 21.75 26.26 5.22
C TYR A 162 20.84 27.32 4.55
N ASP A 163 19.91 26.89 3.70
CA ASP A 163 18.96 27.73 2.93
C ASP A 163 17.63 28.02 3.64
N ARG A 164 17.35 27.34 4.77
CA ARG A 164 16.04 27.35 5.45
C ARG A 164 15.44 28.73 5.76
N ASP A 165 16.24 29.78 5.91
CA ASP A 165 15.74 31.15 6.19
C ASP A 165 15.01 31.79 5.00
N ASP A 166 15.16 31.25 3.79
CA ASP A 166 14.38 31.63 2.60
C ASP A 166 12.98 30.98 2.59
N HIS A 167 12.78 29.93 3.39
CA HIS A 167 11.56 29.09 3.42
C HIS A 167 10.78 29.20 4.74
N VAL A 168 11.47 29.40 5.86
CA VAL A 168 10.89 29.64 7.19
C VAL A 168 11.50 30.86 7.88
N THR A 169 10.90 31.28 8.98
CA THR A 169 11.39 32.34 9.86
C THR A 169 11.38 31.80 11.28
N ILE A 170 12.57 31.74 11.89
CA ILE A 170 12.70 31.30 13.28
C ILE A 170 12.36 32.46 14.20
N ASN A 171 11.24 32.35 14.92
CA ASN A 171 10.81 33.37 15.88
C ASN A 171 11.46 33.11 17.25
N HIS A 172 12.71 33.56 17.40
CA HIS A 172 13.49 33.39 18.63
C HIS A 172 12.80 33.89 19.91
N GLN A 173 11.90 34.89 19.82
CA GLN A 173 11.15 35.39 20.98
C GLN A 173 10.13 34.38 21.54
N ASN A 174 9.72 33.41 20.72
CA ASN A 174 8.82 32.33 21.12
C ASN A 174 9.55 31.06 21.56
N ILE A 175 10.88 30.99 21.46
CA ILE A 175 11.66 29.81 21.86
C ILE A 175 11.92 29.87 23.39
N ARG A 176 12.06 28.72 24.04
CA ARG A 176 12.62 28.62 25.40
C ARG A 176 14.14 28.72 25.33
N THR A 177 14.75 29.66 26.05
CA THR A 177 16.17 30.04 25.92
C THR A 177 17.15 28.86 26.01
N GLU A 178 16.84 27.82 26.77
CA GLU A 178 17.65 26.60 26.86
C GLU A 178 17.70 25.74 25.57
N TYR A 179 16.90 26.07 24.53
CA TYR A 179 16.82 25.34 23.25
C TYR A 179 17.10 26.21 22.01
N GLU A 180 17.55 27.47 22.17
CA GLU A 180 17.84 28.37 21.04
C GLU A 180 18.89 27.78 20.07
N SER A 181 19.83 26.97 20.57
CA SER A 181 20.85 26.29 19.76
C SER A 181 20.30 25.23 18.81
N TYR A 182 19.14 24.61 19.10
CA TYR A 182 18.50 23.60 18.25
C TYR A 182 17.91 24.17 16.95
N PHE A 183 17.97 25.50 16.78
CA PHE A 183 17.57 26.20 15.55
C PHE A 183 18.79 26.77 14.80
N SER A 184 20.00 26.33 15.16
CA SER A 184 21.21 26.60 14.37
C SER A 184 21.08 26.03 12.96
N LYS A 185 21.80 26.62 12.00
CA LYS A 185 21.95 26.03 10.66
C LYS A 185 23.28 25.28 10.57
N TYR A 186 23.28 24.12 9.95
CA TYR A 186 24.51 23.50 9.49
C TYR A 186 25.05 24.24 8.26
N SER A 187 26.34 24.07 7.98
CA SER A 187 26.94 24.60 6.76
C SER A 187 26.56 23.75 5.55
N GLU A 188 26.55 24.35 4.37
CA GLU A 188 26.31 23.70 3.07
C GLU A 188 27.19 22.44 2.83
N ILE A 189 28.37 22.37 3.45
CA ILE A 189 29.30 21.23 3.36
C ILE A 189 28.90 20.05 4.29
N ALA A 190 28.16 20.33 5.37
CA ALA A 190 27.70 19.34 6.35
C ALA A 190 26.24 18.92 6.11
N SER A 191 25.38 19.88 5.77
CA SER A 191 24.01 19.69 5.28
C SER A 191 24.00 20.02 3.78
N THR A 192 24.54 19.10 2.98
CA THR A 192 24.40 19.14 1.52
C THR A 192 22.99 18.69 1.17
N ALA A 193 22.08 19.62 0.83
CA ALA A 193 20.68 19.35 0.49
C ALA A 193 20.46 18.56 -0.81
N GLN A 194 21.45 17.78 -1.27
CA GLN A 194 21.45 16.89 -2.44
C GLN A 194 20.75 17.45 -3.70
N GLU A 195 20.77 18.75 -3.97
CA GLU A 195 19.98 19.39 -5.04
C GLU A 195 18.46 19.09 -4.94
N THR A 196 17.88 19.16 -3.73
CA THR A 196 16.44 19.09 -3.46
C THR A 196 15.89 20.48 -3.09
N PRO A 197 14.64 20.80 -3.47
CA PRO A 197 13.90 21.91 -2.86
C PRO A 197 13.75 21.72 -1.34
N TYR A 198 13.53 22.81 -0.61
CA TYR A 198 13.16 22.74 0.81
C TYR A 198 11.77 22.10 0.98
N ASP A 199 11.68 21.07 1.82
CA ASP A 199 10.47 20.26 1.97
C ASP A 199 9.74 20.49 3.30
N TYR A 200 8.72 21.34 3.25
CA TYR A 200 7.77 21.54 4.35
C TYR A 200 6.99 20.28 4.76
N SER A 201 6.98 19.21 3.95
CA SER A 201 6.35 17.93 4.25
C SER A 201 7.32 16.83 4.72
N SER A 202 8.61 17.15 4.86
CA SER A 202 9.64 16.21 5.33
C SER A 202 9.28 15.65 6.70
N VAL A 203 9.45 14.34 6.89
CA VAL A 203 9.34 13.68 8.21
C VAL A 203 10.46 14.11 9.16
N MET A 204 11.51 14.76 8.62
CA MET A 204 12.62 15.37 9.34
C MET A 204 12.40 16.88 9.60
N HIS A 205 11.20 17.43 9.41
CA HIS A 205 10.91 18.83 9.72
C HIS A 205 10.19 18.98 11.07
N PHE A 206 10.70 19.83 11.98
CA PHE A 206 10.05 20.18 13.25
C PHE A 206 8.63 20.76 13.07
N ASP A 207 7.77 20.52 14.06
CA ASP A 207 6.45 21.15 14.13
C ASP A 207 6.52 22.66 14.44
N LYS A 208 5.51 23.41 14.03
CA LYS A 208 5.47 24.89 14.15
C LYS A 208 5.63 25.44 15.57
N ASN A 209 5.37 24.63 16.59
CA ASN A 209 5.46 25.00 18.01
C ASN A 209 6.65 24.34 18.74
N ALA A 210 7.53 23.62 18.03
CA ALA A 210 8.69 22.96 18.62
C ALA A 210 9.47 23.92 19.53
N PHE A 211 9.71 23.51 20.78
CA PHE A 211 10.41 24.30 21.80
C PHE A 211 9.78 25.65 22.18
N SER A 212 8.50 25.86 21.88
CA SER A 212 7.78 27.08 22.26
C SER A 212 7.77 27.33 23.77
N ASN A 213 7.91 28.60 24.14
CA ASN A 213 7.71 29.13 25.50
C ASN A 213 6.24 29.44 25.82
N GLY A 214 5.32 29.19 24.88
CA GLY A 214 3.88 29.41 25.01
C GLY A 214 3.36 30.69 24.35
N ASN A 215 4.24 31.58 23.86
CA ASN A 215 3.86 32.84 23.21
C ASN A 215 3.47 32.69 21.72
N GLY A 216 3.46 31.46 21.19
CA GLY A 216 3.05 31.14 19.81
C GLY A 216 4.04 30.21 19.09
N PRO A 217 3.96 30.13 17.75
CA PRO A 217 4.85 29.28 16.95
C PRO A 217 6.29 29.79 16.98
N THR A 218 7.24 28.86 16.92
CA THR A 218 8.68 29.08 16.83
C THR A 218 9.18 29.04 15.39
N ILE A 219 8.51 28.28 14.51
CA ILE A 219 8.80 28.21 13.08
C ILE A 219 7.61 28.77 12.29
N ILE A 220 7.83 29.89 11.60
CA ILE A 220 6.82 30.57 10.78
C ILE A 220 7.17 30.38 9.29
N THR A 221 6.34 29.69 8.52
CA THR A 221 6.59 29.46 7.08
C THR A 221 6.44 30.76 6.27
N LYS A 222 7.22 30.95 5.19
CA LYS A 222 7.00 32.12 4.30
C LYS A 222 5.68 32.02 3.52
N SER A 223 5.29 30.78 3.17
CA SER A 223 3.98 30.41 2.63
C SER A 223 3.03 30.06 3.78
N PRO A 224 2.04 30.91 4.13
CA PRO A 224 1.13 30.64 5.24
C PRO A 224 0.30 29.36 5.06
N GLU A 225 -0.01 29.00 3.82
CA GLU A 225 -0.71 27.77 3.44
C GLU A 225 0.05 26.48 3.77
N LEU A 226 1.35 26.56 4.05
CA LEU A 226 2.19 25.43 4.47
C LEU A 226 2.47 25.41 5.98
N GLN A 227 1.95 26.39 6.74
CA GLN A 227 2.25 26.58 8.17
C GLN A 227 1.83 25.39 9.05
N ASP A 228 0.84 24.62 8.60
CA ASP A 228 0.26 23.46 9.29
C ASP A 228 0.67 22.11 8.67
N VAL A 229 1.51 22.13 7.63
CA VAL A 229 2.09 20.95 6.97
C VAL A 229 3.38 20.48 7.70
N ILE A 230 4.15 21.42 8.24
CA ILE A 230 5.41 21.14 8.94
C ILE A 230 5.18 20.36 10.26
N GLY A 231 6.04 19.38 10.54
CA GLY A 231 5.88 18.48 11.69
C GLY A 231 5.01 17.25 11.45
N GLN A 232 4.74 16.88 10.19
CA GLN A 232 4.02 15.65 9.87
C GLN A 232 4.84 14.41 10.29
N LEU A 233 4.16 13.41 10.85
CA LEU A 233 4.76 12.14 11.30
C LEU A 233 3.94 10.94 10.80
N MET A 234 3.56 10.99 9.51
CA MET A 234 2.83 9.95 8.82
C MET A 234 3.79 8.96 8.17
N GLU A 235 4.70 9.47 7.34
CA GLU A 235 5.64 8.69 6.52
C GLU A 235 6.71 9.62 5.90
N MET A 236 7.85 9.06 5.45
CA MET A 236 8.79 9.71 4.54
C MET A 236 8.11 10.33 3.31
N SER A 237 8.45 11.59 3.02
CA SER A 237 7.99 12.33 1.86
C SER A 237 8.67 11.89 0.55
N GLU A 238 8.25 12.49 -0.57
CA GLU A 238 8.96 12.33 -1.85
C GLU A 238 10.38 12.93 -1.80
N TYR A 239 10.59 14.06 -1.12
CA TYR A 239 11.91 14.70 -1.06
C TYR A 239 12.83 14.05 -0.02
N ASP A 240 12.31 13.59 1.12
CA ASP A 240 13.03 12.69 2.05
C ASP A 240 13.60 11.50 1.27
N THR A 241 12.75 10.88 0.46
CA THR A 241 13.09 9.72 -0.39
C THR A 241 14.14 10.08 -1.45
N ILE A 242 14.04 11.23 -2.11
CA ILE A 242 15.00 11.67 -3.13
C ILE A 242 16.37 11.98 -2.50
N GLU A 243 16.42 12.72 -1.39
CA GLU A 243 17.65 13.05 -0.68
C GLU A 243 18.36 11.80 -0.17
N PHE A 244 17.61 10.91 0.49
CA PHE A 244 18.13 9.63 0.98
C PHE A 244 18.63 8.71 -0.15
N ASN A 245 17.91 8.62 -1.26
CA ASN A 245 18.36 7.86 -2.43
C ASN A 245 19.59 8.46 -3.10
N LYS A 246 19.75 9.79 -3.13
CA LYS A 246 20.98 10.44 -3.60
C LYS A 246 22.16 10.17 -2.66
N LEU A 247 21.94 10.21 -1.35
CA LEU A 247 22.96 9.91 -0.32
C LEU A 247 23.50 8.48 -0.43
N TYR A 248 22.62 7.49 -0.56
CA TYR A 248 22.98 6.07 -0.72
C TYR A 248 23.18 5.62 -2.18
N LYS A 249 23.06 6.56 -3.14
CA LYS A 249 23.27 6.36 -4.59
C LYS A 249 22.39 5.25 -5.20
N CYS A 250 21.16 5.14 -4.73
CA CYS A 250 20.20 4.14 -5.17
C CYS A 250 19.76 4.38 -6.62
N ASN A 251 19.82 3.33 -7.44
CA ASN A 251 19.36 3.29 -8.83
C ASN A 251 18.10 2.42 -9.03
N SER A 252 17.70 1.67 -8.01
CA SER A 252 16.47 0.87 -7.91
C SER A 252 16.06 0.78 -6.44
N SER A 253 14.98 0.06 -6.14
CA SER A 253 14.53 -0.20 -4.77
C SER A 253 14.48 -1.70 -4.47
N VAL A 254 14.35 -2.09 -3.19
CA VAL A 254 14.40 -3.48 -2.74
C VAL A 254 13.07 -4.23 -2.93
N SER A 255 11.93 -3.53 -2.93
CA SER A 255 10.61 -4.14 -3.10
C SER A 255 9.68 -3.46 -4.10
N PHE A 256 10.10 -2.40 -4.79
CA PHE A 256 9.35 -1.85 -5.93
C PHE A 256 9.69 -2.60 -7.23
N LEU A 257 8.68 -3.00 -8.01
CA LEU A 257 8.88 -3.68 -9.30
C LEU A 257 8.37 -2.86 -10.50
N ASP A 258 7.18 -2.26 -10.42
CA ASP A 258 6.66 -1.42 -11.50
C ASP A 258 5.54 -0.45 -11.08
N HIS A 259 5.32 0.59 -11.89
CA HIS A 259 4.18 1.50 -11.82
C HIS A 259 3.73 1.94 -13.23
N CYS A 260 2.42 2.12 -13.43
CA CYS A 260 1.84 2.76 -14.60
C CYS A 260 0.50 3.46 -14.33
N SER A 261 0.49 4.79 -14.42
CA SER A 261 -0.68 5.69 -14.50
C SER A 261 -1.13 5.99 -15.94
N PHE A 262 -0.43 5.43 -16.94
CA PHE A 262 -0.62 5.74 -18.36
C PHE A 262 -0.52 7.23 -18.74
N ASP A 263 0.09 8.10 -17.93
CA ASP A 263 0.16 9.57 -18.15
C ASP A 263 0.70 10.01 -19.52
N GLU A 264 1.86 9.45 -19.90
CA GLU A 264 2.56 9.82 -21.13
C GLU A 264 2.59 8.69 -22.17
N SER A 265 2.58 7.44 -21.72
CA SER A 265 2.84 6.25 -22.55
C SER A 265 2.03 5.03 -22.10
N LEU A 266 2.31 3.86 -22.69
CA LEU A 266 1.81 2.56 -22.22
C LEU A 266 2.76 1.87 -21.22
N CYS A 267 3.79 2.55 -20.69
CA CYS A 267 4.73 1.98 -19.71
C CYS A 267 5.39 0.66 -20.16
N GLU A 268 5.68 0.54 -21.45
CA GLU A 268 6.17 -0.68 -22.13
C GLU A 268 5.21 -1.89 -22.11
N MET A 269 3.96 -1.73 -21.64
CA MET A 269 2.94 -2.77 -21.74
C MET A 269 2.54 -3.04 -23.20
N SER A 270 2.32 -4.32 -23.53
CA SER A 270 1.88 -4.76 -24.86
C SER A 270 0.40 -5.13 -24.87
N VAL A 271 -0.28 -4.79 -25.97
CA VAL A 271 -1.70 -5.11 -26.18
C VAL A 271 -1.84 -6.20 -27.23
N GLY A 272 -2.48 -7.30 -26.85
CA GLY A 272 -2.85 -8.39 -27.76
C GLY A 272 -4.35 -8.54 -27.89
N SER A 273 -4.81 -8.78 -29.11
CA SER A 273 -6.19 -9.17 -29.40
C SER A 273 -6.23 -10.12 -30.59
N ALA A 274 -7.23 -11.00 -30.59
CA ALA A 274 -7.55 -11.87 -31.72
C ALA A 274 -8.45 -11.19 -32.78
N ALA A 275 -8.82 -9.92 -32.58
CA ALA A 275 -9.72 -9.15 -33.45
C ALA A 275 -9.32 -7.66 -33.53
N ASP A 276 -10.06 -6.86 -34.32
CA ASP A 276 -9.87 -5.41 -34.48
C ASP A 276 -10.25 -4.56 -33.24
N TYR A 277 -10.43 -5.19 -32.09
CA TYR A 277 -10.94 -4.60 -30.85
C TYR A 277 -10.05 -4.98 -29.66
N GLY A 278 -9.76 -4.07 -28.74
CA GLY A 278 -9.02 -4.40 -27.53
C GLY A 278 -8.74 -3.19 -26.64
N TRP A 279 -7.73 -3.31 -25.76
CA TRP A 279 -7.31 -2.22 -24.87
C TRP A 279 -6.84 -1.00 -25.67
N GLU A 280 -7.41 0.16 -25.34
CA GLU A 280 -7.14 1.45 -25.98
C GLU A 280 -6.79 2.47 -24.89
N ARG A 281 -5.69 3.21 -25.04
CA ARG A 281 -5.30 4.28 -24.11
C ARG A 281 -6.14 5.52 -24.39
N VAL A 282 -7.09 5.82 -23.51
CA VAL A 282 -8.09 6.89 -23.67
C VAL A 282 -8.19 7.72 -22.39
N LYS A 283 -8.48 9.03 -22.50
CA LYS A 283 -8.62 9.90 -21.32
C LYS A 283 -9.96 9.76 -20.58
N SER A 284 -10.98 9.19 -21.23
CA SER A 284 -12.39 9.16 -20.79
C SER A 284 -13.22 8.28 -21.74
N VAL A 285 -14.49 7.95 -21.41
CA VAL A 285 -15.33 7.01 -22.18
C VAL A 285 -16.78 7.52 -22.44
N ARG A 286 -16.95 8.38 -23.46
CA ARG A 286 -18.23 9.00 -23.88
C ARG A 286 -19.40 8.01 -23.91
N GLY A 287 -20.47 8.41 -23.22
CA GLY A 287 -21.64 7.57 -22.92
C GLY A 287 -21.67 7.16 -21.45
N ILE A 288 -20.55 7.29 -20.75
CA ILE A 288 -20.36 7.08 -19.32
C ILE A 288 -19.55 8.29 -18.81
N ASP A 289 -19.86 8.79 -17.62
CA ASP A 289 -19.16 9.93 -17.04
C ASP A 289 -17.93 9.45 -16.26
N VAL A 290 -16.85 9.16 -17.00
CA VAL A 290 -15.61 8.58 -16.48
C VAL A 290 -14.43 9.36 -17.05
N THR A 291 -13.59 9.87 -16.16
CA THR A 291 -12.19 10.21 -16.43
C THR A 291 -11.29 9.10 -15.90
N ASP A 292 -10.09 9.04 -16.46
CA ASP A 292 -8.82 8.72 -15.79
C ASP A 292 -8.84 8.90 -14.24
N HIS A 293 -8.26 7.94 -13.52
CA HIS A 293 -8.20 7.90 -12.05
C HIS A 293 -7.17 8.90 -11.49
N THR A 294 -5.98 8.96 -12.09
CA THR A 294 -4.92 9.93 -11.76
C THR A 294 -5.47 11.37 -11.74
N TYR A 295 -6.34 11.73 -12.69
CA TYR A 295 -6.91 13.08 -12.83
C TYR A 295 -8.35 13.26 -12.29
N LEU A 296 -8.87 12.35 -11.46
CA LEU A 296 -10.24 12.47 -10.92
C LEU A 296 -10.55 13.87 -10.35
N GLY A 297 -11.66 14.44 -10.82
CA GLY A 297 -12.09 15.81 -10.47
C GLY A 297 -11.57 16.92 -11.41
N LYS A 298 -10.86 16.59 -12.50
CA LYS A 298 -10.37 17.55 -13.51
C LYS A 298 -10.93 17.19 -14.90
N GLU A 299 -11.56 18.15 -15.59
CA GLU A 299 -12.34 17.87 -16.82
C GLU A 299 -11.52 17.38 -18.04
N GLN A 300 -11.92 16.26 -18.67
CA GLN A 300 -11.70 16.03 -20.12
C GLN A 300 -12.47 14.84 -20.77
N ASN A 301 -12.92 15.05 -22.02
CA ASN A 301 -13.65 14.12 -22.92
C ASN A 301 -12.85 12.90 -23.48
N GLY A 302 -13.46 11.74 -23.79
CA GLY A 302 -12.81 10.60 -24.51
C GLY A 302 -13.73 9.47 -25.05
N GLN A 303 -13.18 8.42 -25.70
CA GLN A 303 -13.78 7.11 -26.11
C GLN A 303 -12.65 6.17 -26.69
N LYS A 304 -12.73 4.81 -26.81
CA LYS A 304 -13.90 3.90 -26.70
C LYS A 304 -13.76 2.52 -25.96
N ARG A 305 -13.77 1.35 -26.65
CA ARG A 305 -14.22 0.01 -26.12
C ARG A 305 -13.96 -1.17 -27.08
N GLY A 306 -13.82 -2.43 -26.59
CA GLY A 306 -13.78 -3.65 -27.41
C GLY A 306 -14.10 -5.00 -26.72
N ASP A 307 -14.26 -6.07 -27.52
CA ASP A 307 -14.40 -7.47 -27.07
C ASP A 307 -13.02 -8.08 -26.68
N ALA A 308 -12.98 -9.34 -26.19
CA ALA A 308 -11.92 -9.89 -25.32
C ALA A 308 -10.47 -9.65 -25.77
N ALA A 309 -9.66 -9.05 -24.88
CA ALA A 309 -8.30 -8.59 -25.17
C ALA A 309 -7.38 -8.63 -23.94
N ARG A 310 -6.07 -8.67 -24.20
CA ARG A 310 -5.00 -8.73 -23.19
C ARG A 310 -4.14 -7.47 -23.18
N LEU A 311 -3.82 -7.01 -21.98
CA LEU A 311 -2.76 -6.06 -21.68
C LEU A 311 -1.72 -6.81 -20.85
N GLU A 312 -0.51 -6.98 -21.37
CA GLU A 312 0.60 -7.65 -20.70
C GLU A 312 1.63 -6.61 -20.26
N SER A 313 2.07 -6.66 -19.00
CA SER A 313 3.12 -5.78 -18.49
C SER A 313 4.46 -6.04 -19.18
N LYS A 314 5.43 -5.13 -19.02
CA LYS A 314 6.84 -5.50 -19.22
C LYS A 314 7.22 -6.65 -18.26
N THR A 315 8.30 -7.36 -18.59
CA THR A 315 8.80 -8.44 -17.73
C THR A 315 9.47 -7.84 -16.49
N VAL A 316 8.99 -8.21 -15.30
CA VAL A 316 9.56 -7.82 -14.00
C VAL A 316 10.15 -9.05 -13.31
N THR A 317 11.19 -8.87 -12.48
CA THR A 317 11.91 -9.99 -11.85
C THR A 317 11.89 -9.88 -10.33
N PRO A 318 11.27 -10.84 -9.60
CA PRO A 318 11.29 -10.91 -8.14
C PRO A 318 12.71 -11.04 -7.57
N THR A 319 13.17 -10.02 -6.85
CA THR A 319 14.49 -9.92 -6.24
C THR A 319 14.55 -10.51 -4.84
N ARG A 320 13.46 -10.44 -4.05
CA ARG A 320 13.46 -10.84 -2.64
C ARG A 320 13.45 -12.35 -2.44
N ASP A 321 14.00 -12.82 -1.31
CA ASP A 321 13.98 -14.24 -0.93
C ASP A 321 12.54 -14.75 -0.72
N CYS A 322 11.70 -13.95 -0.05
CA CYS A 322 10.27 -14.20 0.06
C CYS A 322 9.57 -13.89 -1.26
N LYS A 323 9.22 -14.93 -2.03
CA LYS A 323 8.48 -14.82 -3.30
C LYS A 323 6.99 -14.53 -3.08
N VAL A 324 6.74 -13.32 -2.56
CA VAL A 324 5.45 -12.71 -2.28
C VAL A 324 5.43 -11.35 -2.97
N GLN A 325 4.44 -11.10 -3.81
CA GLN A 325 4.24 -9.79 -4.41
C GLN A 325 2.77 -9.37 -4.28
N CYS A 326 2.53 -8.07 -4.29
CA CYS A 326 1.21 -7.49 -4.40
C CYS A 326 1.12 -6.71 -5.70
N LEU A 327 0.19 -7.11 -6.57
CA LEU A 327 -0.31 -6.28 -7.64
C LEU A 327 -1.48 -5.48 -7.11
N GLN A 328 -1.51 -4.18 -7.40
CA GLN A 328 -2.67 -3.33 -7.17
C GLN A 328 -2.95 -2.45 -8.38
N PHE A 329 -4.22 -2.09 -8.57
CA PHE A 329 -4.68 -1.24 -9.65
C PHE A 329 -6.07 -0.71 -9.33
N PHE A 330 -6.43 0.44 -9.89
CA PHE A 330 -7.82 0.88 -9.93
C PHE A 330 -8.51 0.32 -11.18
N TYR A 331 -9.76 -0.11 -11.05
CA TYR A 331 -10.59 -0.52 -12.19
C TYR A 331 -11.98 0.11 -12.15
N TYR A 332 -12.54 0.41 -13.31
CA TYR A 332 -13.92 0.87 -13.46
C TYR A 332 -14.69 -0.17 -14.27
N HIS A 333 -15.80 -0.71 -13.73
CA HIS A 333 -16.64 -1.66 -14.47
C HIS A 333 -17.91 -0.97 -15.01
N SER A 334 -17.92 -0.70 -16.32
CA SER A 334 -19.02 -0.07 -17.07
C SER A 334 -19.71 -1.02 -18.07
N GLY A 335 -19.40 -2.31 -17.97
CA GLY A 335 -19.81 -3.34 -18.91
C GLY A 335 -21.19 -3.94 -18.61
N ASN A 336 -21.32 -5.22 -18.90
CA ASN A 336 -22.44 -6.05 -18.50
C ASN A 336 -22.08 -6.87 -17.24
N GLU A 337 -23.06 -7.27 -16.43
CA GLU A 337 -22.86 -8.16 -15.27
C GLU A 337 -22.27 -9.55 -15.60
N THR A 338 -22.27 -9.94 -16.88
CA THR A 338 -21.60 -11.16 -17.36
C THR A 338 -20.19 -10.93 -17.92
N ASP A 339 -19.73 -9.67 -18.02
CA ASP A 339 -18.34 -9.35 -18.37
C ASP A 339 -17.41 -9.68 -17.18
N GLN A 340 -16.16 -10.06 -17.47
CA GLN A 340 -15.17 -10.54 -16.51
C GLN A 340 -13.81 -9.90 -16.77
N LEU A 341 -13.02 -9.70 -15.71
CA LEU A 341 -11.59 -9.39 -15.83
C LEU A 341 -10.77 -10.48 -15.14
N ASN A 342 -9.96 -11.19 -15.91
CA ASN A 342 -9.04 -12.22 -15.42
C ASN A 342 -7.64 -11.60 -15.24
N ILE A 343 -7.03 -11.84 -14.10
CA ILE A 343 -5.67 -11.40 -13.77
C ILE A 343 -4.78 -12.64 -13.71
N TRP A 344 -3.89 -12.78 -14.69
CA TRP A 344 -2.92 -13.86 -14.77
C TRP A 344 -1.51 -13.34 -14.50
N ILE A 345 -0.59 -14.25 -14.15
CA ILE A 345 0.85 -14.06 -14.38
C ILE A 345 1.33 -14.99 -15.49
N ARG A 346 2.21 -14.49 -16.37
CA ARG A 346 2.96 -15.25 -17.36
C ARG A 346 4.39 -15.39 -16.84
N GLU A 347 4.71 -16.53 -16.25
CA GLU A 347 5.99 -16.78 -15.56
C GLU A 347 6.98 -17.50 -16.49
N GLN A 348 8.16 -16.92 -16.71
CA GLN A 348 9.17 -17.42 -17.65
C GLN A 348 10.09 -18.44 -16.98
N GLN A 349 10.41 -19.56 -17.64
CA GLN A 349 11.33 -20.55 -17.07
C GLN A 349 12.79 -20.09 -17.05
N ASN A 350 13.20 -19.29 -18.02
CA ASN A 350 14.52 -18.66 -18.18
C ASN A 350 14.44 -17.60 -19.30
N GLU A 351 15.52 -16.85 -19.54
CA GLU A 351 15.58 -15.76 -20.54
C GLU A 351 15.29 -16.20 -22.00
N ALA A 352 15.38 -17.49 -22.33
CA ALA A 352 15.06 -18.04 -23.64
C ALA A 352 13.63 -18.61 -23.74
N ASP A 353 12.87 -18.67 -22.63
CA ASP A 353 11.46 -19.04 -22.62
C ASP A 353 10.59 -17.83 -22.99
N SER A 354 10.47 -17.57 -24.28
CA SER A 354 9.67 -16.47 -24.81
C SER A 354 8.16 -16.68 -24.67
N ARG A 355 7.65 -17.84 -24.21
CA ARG A 355 6.22 -18.11 -24.10
C ARG A 355 5.72 -17.98 -22.66
N GLY A 356 6.47 -18.52 -21.71
CA GLY A 356 6.12 -18.58 -20.29
C GLY A 356 4.91 -19.46 -19.97
N ALA A 357 4.70 -19.72 -18.68
CA ALA A 357 3.54 -20.43 -18.14
C ALA A 357 2.50 -19.43 -17.62
N LEU A 358 1.29 -19.46 -18.18
CA LEU A 358 0.16 -18.67 -17.68
C LEU A 358 -0.48 -19.33 -16.45
N ARG A 359 -0.67 -18.54 -15.39
CA ARG A 359 -1.31 -18.94 -14.13
C ARG A 359 -2.37 -17.90 -13.75
N LEU A 360 -3.63 -18.31 -13.56
CA LEU A 360 -4.69 -17.41 -13.12
C LEU A 360 -4.49 -17.11 -11.63
N MET A 361 -4.46 -15.84 -11.26
CA MET A 361 -4.19 -15.37 -9.90
C MET A 361 -5.40 -14.68 -9.28
N ASP A 362 -6.18 -13.94 -10.09
CA ASP A 362 -7.51 -13.49 -9.68
C ASP A 362 -8.51 -13.42 -10.84
N GLN A 363 -9.80 -13.36 -10.51
CA GLN A 363 -10.89 -13.16 -11.45
C GLN A 363 -11.96 -12.25 -10.82
N ILE A 364 -12.30 -11.17 -11.52
CA ILE A 364 -13.34 -10.21 -11.17
C ILE A 364 -14.58 -10.52 -12.03
N THR A 365 -15.68 -10.91 -11.39
CA THR A 365 -17.00 -11.21 -12.04
C THR A 365 -18.15 -10.46 -11.37
N GLU A 366 -17.87 -9.29 -10.80
CA GLU A 366 -18.84 -8.51 -10.03
C GLU A 366 -19.67 -7.55 -10.90
N THR A 367 -20.89 -7.27 -10.44
CA THR A 367 -21.84 -6.39 -11.12
C THR A 367 -21.27 -4.97 -11.32
N PRO A 368 -21.45 -4.34 -12.51
CA PRO A 368 -20.97 -3.00 -12.81
C PRO A 368 -21.16 -1.97 -11.68
N GLY A 369 -20.06 -1.64 -11.02
CA GLY A 369 -19.98 -0.45 -10.16
C GLY A 369 -19.58 0.74 -11.03
N HIS A 370 -20.45 1.75 -11.11
CA HIS A 370 -20.19 3.00 -11.84
C HIS A 370 -19.20 3.92 -11.11
N TYR A 371 -18.08 3.37 -10.64
CA TYR A 371 -17.01 4.05 -9.94
C TYR A 371 -15.69 3.29 -10.06
N TRP A 372 -14.57 3.98 -9.83
CA TRP A 372 -13.25 3.38 -9.73
C TRP A 372 -13.09 2.60 -8.42
N LYS A 373 -12.65 1.35 -8.50
CA LYS A 373 -12.41 0.44 -7.37
C LYS A 373 -10.93 0.11 -7.26
N LEU A 374 -10.35 0.23 -6.07
CA LEU A 374 -9.02 -0.31 -5.81
C LEU A 374 -9.10 -1.84 -5.65
N HIS A 375 -8.32 -2.57 -6.45
CA HIS A 375 -8.17 -4.01 -6.33
C HIS A 375 -6.75 -4.38 -5.90
N HIS A 376 -6.63 -5.42 -5.07
CA HIS A 376 -5.37 -6.01 -4.64
C HIS A 376 -5.34 -7.51 -4.98
N VAL A 377 -4.29 -7.96 -5.67
CA VAL A 377 -4.08 -9.36 -6.08
C VAL A 377 -2.78 -9.89 -5.46
N PRO A 378 -2.87 -10.83 -4.51
CA PRO A 378 -1.71 -11.55 -4.00
C PRO A 378 -1.06 -12.41 -5.09
N LEU A 379 0.24 -12.19 -5.31
CA LEU A 379 1.07 -12.89 -6.27
C LEU A 379 2.19 -13.67 -5.57
N ASN A 380 2.66 -14.73 -6.21
CA ASN A 380 3.77 -15.57 -5.76
C ASN A 380 4.63 -16.06 -6.93
N ALA A 381 5.03 -15.12 -7.80
CA ALA A 381 5.98 -15.39 -8.87
C ALA A 381 7.35 -15.73 -8.26
N GLN A 382 7.91 -16.87 -8.68
CA GLN A 382 9.22 -17.37 -8.26
C GLN A 382 10.33 -16.83 -9.17
N LYS A 383 9.99 -16.57 -10.44
CA LYS A 383 10.88 -16.12 -11.52
C LYS A 383 10.36 -14.83 -12.17
N SER A 384 11.11 -14.33 -13.15
CA SER A 384 10.71 -13.25 -14.04
C SER A 384 9.33 -13.52 -14.66
N PHE A 385 8.44 -12.53 -14.62
CA PHE A 385 7.05 -12.68 -15.02
C PHE A 385 6.48 -11.40 -15.62
N GLN A 386 5.36 -11.54 -16.31
CA GLN A 386 4.49 -10.44 -16.71
C GLN A 386 3.13 -10.59 -16.02
N VAL A 387 2.51 -9.49 -15.61
CA VAL A 387 1.07 -9.45 -15.28
C VAL A 387 0.29 -9.38 -16.58
N VAL A 388 -0.80 -10.15 -16.68
CA VAL A 388 -1.67 -10.20 -17.87
C VAL A 388 -3.11 -9.92 -17.46
N PHE A 389 -3.62 -8.77 -17.87
CA PHE A 389 -5.02 -8.38 -17.69
C PHE A 389 -5.83 -8.81 -18.92
N GLU A 390 -6.62 -9.88 -18.77
CA GLU A 390 -7.48 -10.41 -19.83
C GLU A 390 -8.94 -10.04 -19.54
N ALA A 391 -9.43 -8.99 -20.21
CA ALA A 391 -10.85 -8.70 -20.19
C ALA A 391 -11.60 -9.71 -21.07
N ARG A 392 -12.71 -10.26 -20.57
CA ARG A 392 -13.64 -11.11 -21.32
C ARG A 392 -15.03 -10.50 -21.25
N LYS A 393 -15.65 -10.31 -22.42
CA LYS A 393 -17.06 -9.92 -22.51
C LYS A 393 -17.95 -11.16 -22.33
N GLY A 394 -19.06 -10.99 -21.63
CA GLY A 394 -20.05 -12.02 -21.37
C GLY A 394 -21.07 -12.19 -22.50
N ALA A 395 -22.14 -12.92 -22.20
CA ALA A 395 -23.25 -13.14 -23.12
C ALA A 395 -24.22 -11.93 -23.22
N GLY A 396 -24.18 -11.02 -22.26
CA GLY A 396 -25.06 -9.85 -22.22
C GLY A 396 -24.63 -8.71 -23.15
N ASN A 397 -25.60 -7.88 -23.53
CA ASN A 397 -25.29 -6.63 -24.24
C ASN A 397 -24.56 -5.67 -23.30
N SER A 398 -23.37 -5.24 -23.71
CA SER A 398 -22.46 -4.39 -22.95
C SER A 398 -22.17 -3.10 -23.73
N SER A 399 -22.49 -1.94 -23.16
CA SER A 399 -22.27 -0.61 -23.78
C SER A 399 -20.91 0.00 -23.44
N GLY A 400 -20.29 -0.43 -22.34
CA GLY A 400 -18.94 -0.07 -21.89
C GLY A 400 -18.04 -1.29 -21.82
N GLY A 401 -17.27 -1.41 -20.73
CA GLY A 401 -16.36 -2.51 -20.43
C GLY A 401 -15.56 -2.25 -19.15
N PHE A 402 -14.38 -2.85 -19.02
CA PHE A 402 -13.42 -2.53 -17.97
C PHE A 402 -12.49 -1.39 -18.39
N SER A 403 -12.23 -0.45 -17.50
CA SER A 403 -11.08 0.46 -17.55
C SER A 403 -10.09 0.09 -16.44
N LEU A 404 -8.80 0.36 -16.63
CA LEU A 404 -7.73 0.10 -15.67
C LEU A 404 -6.85 1.35 -15.55
N ASP A 405 -6.36 1.60 -14.34
CA ASP A 405 -5.47 2.75 -14.06
C ASP A 405 -4.63 2.53 -12.79
N ASP A 406 -3.67 3.42 -12.54
CA ASP A 406 -2.82 3.49 -11.34
C ASP A 406 -2.23 2.12 -10.94
N ILE A 407 -1.75 1.36 -11.92
CA ILE A 407 -1.20 0.01 -11.73
C ILE A 407 0.12 0.13 -10.97
N ASN A 408 0.29 -0.67 -9.91
CA ASN A 408 1.53 -0.74 -9.13
C ASN A 408 1.84 -2.20 -8.77
N ILE A 409 3.12 -2.58 -8.80
CA ILE A 409 3.60 -3.92 -8.45
C ILE A 409 4.75 -3.80 -7.45
N SER A 410 4.65 -4.49 -6.32
CA SER A 410 5.66 -4.49 -5.26
C SER A 410 5.85 -5.87 -4.64
N GLU A 411 7.06 -6.22 -4.21
CA GLU A 411 7.38 -7.45 -3.47
C GLU A 411 6.97 -7.32 -2.00
N THR A 412 5.67 -7.15 -1.76
CA THR A 412 5.04 -6.90 -0.45
C THR A 412 3.79 -7.78 -0.27
N GLU A 413 3.32 -7.95 0.96
CA GLU A 413 2.01 -8.58 1.23
C GLU A 413 0.86 -7.63 0.81
N CYS A 414 -0.28 -8.17 0.37
CA CYS A 414 -1.47 -7.37 0.06
C CYS A 414 -2.36 -7.16 1.29
N PRO A 415 -2.86 -5.95 1.56
CA PRO A 415 -3.82 -5.67 2.62
C PRO A 415 -5.27 -6.01 2.21
N PHE A 416 -6.13 -6.22 3.20
CA PHE A 416 -7.58 -6.16 3.00
C PHE A 416 -8.00 -4.71 2.72
N THR A 417 -8.95 -4.51 1.81
CA THR A 417 -9.37 -3.18 1.34
C THR A 417 -10.81 -2.89 1.77
N TRP A 418 -11.03 -1.69 2.31
CA TRP A 418 -12.36 -1.13 2.55
C TRP A 418 -12.43 0.28 1.94
N GLN A 419 -13.15 0.39 0.83
CA GLN A 419 -13.40 1.64 0.14
C GLN A 419 -14.76 2.19 0.59
N ILE A 420 -14.76 3.38 1.17
CA ILE A 420 -15.96 4.09 1.63
C ILE A 420 -16.30 5.14 0.59
N ARG A 421 -17.41 4.87 -0.12
CA ARG A 421 -17.96 5.71 -1.18
C ARG A 421 -18.46 7.04 -0.63
N ASP A 422 -18.24 8.12 -1.39
CA ASP A 422 -18.90 9.42 -1.17
C ASP A 422 -18.65 10.04 0.23
N PHE A 423 -17.53 9.67 0.88
CA PHE A 423 -17.18 9.96 2.26
C PHE A 423 -17.13 11.45 2.64
N GLU A 424 -16.89 12.35 1.68
CA GLU A 424 -16.97 13.81 1.89
C GLU A 424 -18.32 14.25 2.51
N LYS A 425 -19.41 13.57 2.14
CA LYS A 425 -20.75 13.83 2.67
C LYS A 425 -20.85 13.36 4.12
N GLU A 426 -20.17 12.28 4.46
CA GLU A 426 -20.19 11.65 5.78
C GLU A 426 -19.29 12.34 6.82
N LEU A 427 -18.34 13.20 6.39
CA LEU A 427 -17.54 14.06 7.28
C LEU A 427 -18.40 14.93 8.21
N ASN A 428 -19.65 15.24 7.84
CA ASN A 428 -20.51 16.17 8.58
C ASN A 428 -21.75 15.52 9.24
N SER A 429 -22.16 14.33 8.81
CA SER A 429 -23.24 13.55 9.45
C SER A 429 -22.77 12.82 10.72
N GLY A 430 -21.47 12.53 10.83
CA GLY A 430 -20.86 11.82 11.97
C GLY A 430 -21.35 10.37 12.15
N PRO A 431 -21.43 9.55 11.09
CA PRO A 431 -22.04 8.23 11.16
C PRO A 431 -21.11 7.18 11.79
N GLU A 432 -21.72 6.11 12.28
CA GLU A 432 -21.08 4.82 12.55
C GLU A 432 -21.09 4.00 11.24
N ILE A 433 -19.95 3.90 10.55
CA ILE A 433 -19.83 3.12 9.29
C ILE A 433 -19.11 1.80 9.59
N TRP A 434 -19.76 0.66 9.33
CA TRP A 434 -19.15 -0.66 9.54
C TRP A 434 -18.45 -1.18 8.27
N SER A 435 -17.31 -1.84 8.45
CA SER A 435 -16.60 -2.53 7.37
C SER A 435 -17.26 -3.85 6.98
N PRO A 436 -16.87 -4.44 5.83
CA PRO A 436 -17.04 -5.87 5.61
C PRO A 436 -16.42 -6.70 6.73
N LEU A 437 -16.90 -7.94 6.89
CA LEU A 437 -16.35 -8.92 7.82
C LEU A 437 -15.14 -9.62 7.18
N PHE A 438 -13.95 -9.44 7.77
CA PHE A 438 -12.69 -9.96 7.24
C PHE A 438 -12.21 -11.20 8.00
N TYR A 439 -11.40 -12.04 7.34
CA TYR A 439 -10.67 -13.15 7.96
C TYR A 439 -9.17 -12.97 7.73
N SER A 440 -8.37 -13.04 8.79
CA SER A 440 -6.90 -13.08 8.71
C SER A 440 -6.40 -14.38 8.05
N SER A 441 -5.13 -14.41 7.63
CA SER A 441 -4.53 -15.54 6.90
C SER A 441 -4.38 -16.84 7.71
N ASP A 442 -4.61 -16.78 9.02
CA ASP A 442 -4.64 -17.88 9.98
C ASP A 442 -6.04 -18.17 10.56
N GLY A 443 -7.07 -17.39 10.18
CA GLY A 443 -8.48 -17.71 10.42
C GLY A 443 -9.21 -16.89 11.48
N TYR A 444 -8.57 -15.98 12.20
CA TYR A 444 -9.28 -15.05 13.10
C TYR A 444 -10.15 -14.08 12.29
N ARG A 445 -11.41 -13.92 12.70
CA ARG A 445 -12.34 -13.01 12.05
C ARG A 445 -12.37 -11.66 12.74
N PHE A 446 -12.38 -10.58 11.97
CA PHE A 446 -12.42 -9.22 12.49
C PHE A 446 -13.34 -8.31 11.68
N VAL A 447 -13.71 -7.18 12.29
CA VAL A 447 -14.47 -6.10 11.67
C VAL A 447 -13.93 -4.75 12.15
N ALA A 448 -14.11 -3.71 11.35
CA ALA A 448 -13.87 -2.33 11.75
C ALA A 448 -15.16 -1.51 11.78
N LEU A 449 -15.18 -0.51 12.66
CA LEU A 449 -16.18 0.55 12.71
C LEU A 449 -15.44 1.89 12.61
N LEU A 450 -15.74 2.67 11.57
CA LEU A 450 -15.26 4.05 11.42
C LEU A 450 -16.29 5.03 12.00
N GLN A 451 -15.80 6.04 12.70
CA GLN A 451 -16.60 7.13 13.25
C GLN A 451 -15.89 8.48 13.03
N VAL A 452 -16.67 9.52 12.73
CA VAL A 452 -16.14 10.89 12.59
C VAL A 452 -16.50 11.69 13.84
N PHE A 453 -15.62 11.70 14.85
CA PHE A 453 -15.87 12.39 16.12
C PHE A 453 -15.25 13.79 16.11
N ARG A 454 -16.12 14.82 16.14
CA ARG A 454 -15.75 16.25 16.09
C ARG A 454 -14.92 16.62 14.85
N ASN A 455 -13.60 16.55 14.95
CA ASN A 455 -12.63 16.84 13.90
C ASN A 455 -11.64 15.67 13.65
N GLN A 456 -11.81 14.54 14.33
CA GLN A 456 -10.93 13.38 14.24
C GLN A 456 -11.64 12.22 13.56
N ILE A 457 -10.88 11.45 12.79
CA ILE A 457 -11.30 10.15 12.27
C ILE A 457 -10.91 9.10 13.32
N GLU A 458 -11.90 8.46 13.91
CA GLU A 458 -11.73 7.40 14.89
C GLU A 458 -12.11 6.07 14.26
N ILE A 459 -11.33 5.02 14.50
CA ILE A 459 -11.68 3.67 14.07
C ILE A 459 -11.52 2.68 15.22
N TYR A 460 -12.48 1.78 15.31
CA TYR A 460 -12.48 0.65 16.22
C TYR A 460 -12.30 -0.63 15.41
N VAL A 461 -11.47 -1.57 15.84
CA VAL A 461 -11.29 -2.87 15.16
C VAL A 461 -11.45 -4.00 16.17
N SER A 462 -12.46 -4.85 15.97
CA SER A 462 -12.79 -5.94 16.90
C SER A 462 -12.63 -7.31 16.29
N LEU A 463 -12.20 -8.26 17.13
CA LEU A 463 -12.41 -9.67 16.87
C LEU A 463 -13.91 -9.98 16.95
N VAL A 464 -14.41 -10.80 16.02
CA VAL A 464 -15.83 -11.18 15.94
C VAL A 464 -15.97 -12.67 15.66
N SER A 465 -17.13 -13.25 15.97
CA SER A 465 -17.34 -14.70 15.84
C SER A 465 -17.22 -15.18 14.39
N GLY A 466 -16.38 -16.20 14.18
CA GLY A 466 -16.10 -16.80 12.87
C GLY A 466 -16.29 -18.32 12.82
N ALA A 467 -16.26 -18.86 11.61
CA ALA A 467 -16.43 -20.29 11.36
C ALA A 467 -15.22 -21.14 11.84
N CYS A 468 -14.09 -20.50 12.16
CA CYS A 468 -12.86 -21.15 12.60
C CYS A 468 -12.70 -21.22 14.12
N ASP A 469 -13.54 -20.53 14.91
CA ASP A 469 -13.27 -20.19 16.31
C ASP A 469 -13.08 -21.38 17.28
N GLU A 470 -13.57 -22.58 16.92
CA GLU A 470 -13.35 -23.81 17.69
C GLU A 470 -11.98 -24.47 17.45
N GLN A 471 -11.23 -24.00 16.43
CA GLN A 471 -9.91 -24.49 16.04
C GLN A 471 -8.79 -23.48 16.35
N LEU A 472 -9.16 -22.22 16.66
CA LEU A 472 -8.24 -21.13 16.97
C LEU A 472 -7.81 -21.14 18.44
N GLN A 473 -6.65 -20.54 18.72
CA GLN A 473 -6.16 -20.36 20.08
C GLN A 473 -6.82 -19.13 20.73
N TRP A 474 -7.35 -19.30 21.94
CA TRP A 474 -7.90 -18.22 22.73
C TRP A 474 -7.23 -18.17 24.11
N PRO A 475 -6.89 -16.98 24.64
CA PRO A 475 -7.00 -15.66 24.02
C PRO A 475 -6.09 -15.50 22.78
N CYS A 476 -6.52 -14.68 21.82
CA CYS A 476 -5.87 -14.50 20.52
C CYS A 476 -4.43 -13.98 20.69
N PRO A 477 -3.38 -14.78 20.40
CA PRO A 477 -2.03 -14.45 20.83
C PRO A 477 -1.24 -13.75 19.71
N TRP A 478 -0.72 -12.55 19.99
CA TRP A 478 0.32 -11.89 19.20
C TRP A 478 0.00 -11.61 17.73
N ARG A 479 -1.28 -11.35 17.40
CA ARG A 479 -1.67 -10.84 16.08
C ARG A 479 -1.50 -9.33 16.08
N GLN A 480 -0.65 -8.79 15.21
CA GLN A 480 -0.59 -7.35 14.97
C GLN A 480 -1.68 -6.96 13.97
N ILE A 481 -2.61 -6.12 14.43
CA ILE A 481 -3.64 -5.47 13.63
C ILE A 481 -3.10 -4.09 13.25
N THR A 482 -2.98 -3.82 11.95
CA THR A 482 -2.68 -2.47 11.44
C THR A 482 -3.87 -1.93 10.66
N VAL A 483 -4.19 -0.66 10.89
CA VAL A 483 -5.07 0.14 10.02
C VAL A 483 -4.24 1.21 9.33
N GLN A 484 -4.46 1.40 8.04
CA GLN A 484 -3.84 2.45 7.23
C GLN A 484 -4.92 3.23 6.46
N ILE A 485 -4.87 4.57 6.49
CA ILE A 485 -5.57 5.43 5.53
C ILE A 485 -4.64 5.58 4.32
N LEU A 486 -5.12 5.19 3.14
CA LEU A 486 -4.36 5.26 1.90
C LEU A 486 -4.29 6.70 1.38
N ASP A 487 -3.07 7.21 1.18
CA ASP A 487 -2.83 8.34 0.26
C ASP A 487 -2.96 7.80 -1.17
N GLN A 488 -4.00 8.20 -1.91
CA GLN A 488 -4.39 7.59 -3.19
C GLN A 488 -3.57 8.10 -4.39
N ASN A 489 -2.32 8.52 -4.13
CA ASN A 489 -1.37 8.93 -5.16
C ASN A 489 -1.15 7.79 -6.18
N PRO A 490 -1.08 8.08 -7.48
CA PRO A 490 -0.90 7.06 -8.52
C PRO A 490 0.34 6.19 -8.31
N HIS A 491 1.46 6.78 -7.90
CA HIS A 491 2.74 6.11 -7.79
C HIS A 491 2.98 5.66 -6.33
N ILE A 492 3.07 4.34 -6.09
CA ILE A 492 3.13 3.80 -4.72
C ILE A 492 4.27 4.39 -3.86
N GLN A 493 5.45 4.58 -4.47
CA GLN A 493 6.62 5.19 -3.81
C GLN A 493 6.45 6.68 -3.41
N LYS A 494 5.43 7.38 -3.92
CA LYS A 494 5.15 8.80 -3.59
C LYS A 494 4.07 8.96 -2.52
N ARG A 495 3.49 7.86 -2.05
CA ARG A 495 2.43 7.86 -1.02
C ARG A 495 3.02 8.20 0.35
N MET A 496 2.23 8.90 1.15
CA MET A 496 2.48 9.13 2.57
C MET A 496 1.26 8.63 3.36
N SER A 497 1.07 7.31 3.37
CA SER A 497 -0.13 6.67 3.90
C SER A 497 -0.04 6.54 5.41
N PHE A 498 -0.99 7.17 6.11
CA PHE A 498 -1.00 7.18 7.57
C PHE A 498 -1.43 5.83 8.14
N GLU A 499 -0.71 5.29 9.14
CA GLU A 499 -1.07 4.02 9.79
C GLU A 499 -0.83 3.98 11.31
N GLN A 500 -1.61 3.13 11.99
CA GLN A 500 -1.44 2.75 13.39
C GLN A 500 -1.58 1.23 13.54
N SER A 501 -0.81 0.65 14.46
CA SER A 501 -0.79 -0.79 14.72
C SER A 501 -0.94 -1.10 16.21
N ILE A 502 -1.68 -2.15 16.53
CA ILE A 502 -1.79 -2.72 17.89
C ILE A 502 -1.56 -4.24 17.82
N THR A 503 -1.12 -4.86 18.92
CA THR A 503 -0.88 -6.30 18.98
C THR A 503 -1.74 -6.94 20.06
N THR A 504 -2.35 -8.10 19.76
CA THR A 504 -3.19 -8.82 20.71
C THR A 504 -2.34 -9.52 21.79
N ASP A 505 -2.21 -8.92 22.97
CA ASP A 505 -1.52 -9.56 24.10
C ASP A 505 -2.45 -10.60 24.77
N PRO A 506 -2.15 -11.92 24.69
CA PRO A 506 -2.99 -12.96 25.28
C PRO A 506 -2.96 -12.96 26.82
N GLY A 507 -1.98 -12.27 27.44
CA GLY A 507 -1.90 -12.06 28.88
C GLY A 507 -2.72 -10.88 29.40
N LEU A 508 -3.29 -10.04 28.53
CA LEU A 508 -4.05 -8.85 28.91
C LEU A 508 -5.38 -9.25 29.57
N ALA A 509 -5.42 -9.20 30.90
CA ALA A 509 -6.60 -9.49 31.71
C ALA A 509 -7.40 -8.22 32.06
N LEU A 510 -8.73 -8.39 32.12
CA LEU A 510 -9.70 -7.41 32.61
C LEU A 510 -9.82 -7.46 34.14
N ASN A 511 -10.36 -6.39 34.72
CA ASN A 511 -10.63 -6.27 36.16
C ASN A 511 -11.61 -7.32 36.71
N ASP A 512 -12.36 -8.01 35.84
CA ASP A 512 -13.29 -9.10 36.19
C ASP A 512 -12.66 -10.51 36.04
N GLY A 513 -11.39 -10.60 35.65
CA GLY A 513 -10.65 -11.85 35.49
C GLY A 513 -10.80 -12.52 34.11
N ARG A 514 -11.59 -11.96 33.18
CA ARG A 514 -11.60 -12.40 31.78
C ARG A 514 -10.37 -11.88 31.03
N TYR A 515 -10.00 -12.53 29.93
CA TYR A 515 -8.98 -11.97 29.03
C TYR A 515 -9.61 -11.00 28.03
N TYR A 516 -8.86 -9.97 27.63
CA TYR A 516 -9.35 -8.92 26.74
C TYR A 516 -9.52 -9.42 25.30
N TRP A 517 -8.55 -10.20 24.81
CA TRP A 517 -8.56 -10.80 23.47
C TRP A 517 -9.11 -12.23 23.48
N ASP A 518 -10.03 -12.54 24.40
CA ASP A 518 -10.71 -13.83 24.50
C ASP A 518 -11.77 -14.03 23.38
N LYS A 519 -12.29 -15.24 23.27
CA LYS A 519 -13.27 -15.65 22.25
C LYS A 519 -14.52 -14.74 22.27
N PRO A 520 -14.92 -14.14 21.14
CA PRO A 520 -16.08 -13.25 21.03
C PRO A 520 -17.37 -13.79 21.66
N GLN A 521 -17.95 -13.01 22.56
CA GLN A 521 -19.11 -13.39 23.40
C GLN A 521 -20.15 -12.28 23.58
N ASN A 522 -19.82 -11.02 23.25
CA ASN A 522 -20.74 -9.89 23.45
C ASN A 522 -21.70 -9.77 22.26
N GLY A 523 -23.01 -9.77 22.48
CA GLY A 523 -24.02 -9.60 21.43
C GLY A 523 -25.13 -10.67 21.48
N PRO A 524 -25.66 -11.13 20.33
CA PRO A 524 -25.19 -10.83 18.97
C PRO A 524 -25.56 -9.43 18.48
N ILE A 525 -24.84 -8.94 17.47
CA ILE A 525 -25.15 -7.75 16.67
C ILE A 525 -25.25 -8.11 15.19
N SER A 526 -25.96 -7.31 14.40
CA SER A 526 -26.11 -7.53 12.94
C SER A 526 -25.16 -6.61 12.17
N ILE A 527 -24.24 -7.20 11.41
CA ILE A 527 -23.28 -6.51 10.53
C ILE A 527 -23.37 -7.14 9.14
N SER A 528 -23.52 -6.32 8.10
CA SER A 528 -23.65 -6.80 6.70
C SER A 528 -24.77 -7.84 6.48
N ASN A 529 -25.83 -7.80 7.30
CA ASN A 529 -26.92 -8.78 7.42
C ASN A 529 -26.54 -10.15 8.03
N GLU A 530 -25.33 -10.30 8.58
CA GLU A 530 -24.90 -11.46 9.35
C GLU A 530 -24.94 -11.16 10.86
N SER A 531 -25.35 -12.15 11.66
CA SER A 531 -25.44 -12.04 13.12
C SER A 531 -24.16 -12.55 13.77
N VAL A 532 -23.39 -11.68 14.41
CA VAL A 532 -22.06 -11.99 14.99
C VAL A 532 -21.95 -11.57 16.46
N PHE A 533 -21.10 -12.25 17.22
CA PHE A 533 -20.66 -11.82 18.56
C PHE A 533 -19.34 -11.06 18.46
N VAL A 534 -19.05 -10.20 19.43
CA VAL A 534 -17.88 -9.31 19.48
C VAL A 534 -16.99 -9.65 20.68
N GLY A 535 -15.66 -9.58 20.48
CA GLY A 535 -14.63 -9.77 21.50
C GLY A 535 -13.93 -8.45 21.87
N GLY A 536 -12.61 -8.49 22.06
CA GLY A 536 -11.76 -7.31 22.27
C GLY A 536 -11.80 -6.29 21.12
N LEU A 537 -11.41 -5.04 21.40
CA LEU A 537 -11.67 -3.86 20.58
C LEU A 537 -10.43 -2.94 20.53
N ALA A 538 -9.65 -3.02 19.46
CA ALA A 538 -8.66 -1.98 19.19
C ALA A 538 -9.35 -0.63 18.99
N PHE A 539 -8.77 0.44 19.52
CA PHE A 539 -9.17 1.82 19.22
C PHE A 539 -7.98 2.56 18.63
N PHE A 540 -8.24 3.36 17.61
CA PHE A 540 -7.24 4.13 16.89
C PHE A 540 -7.80 5.53 16.59
N THR A 541 -7.13 6.57 17.06
CA THR A 541 -7.38 7.94 16.60
C THR A 541 -6.48 8.21 15.40
N LEU A 542 -7.06 8.20 14.21
CA LEU A 542 -6.36 8.42 12.95
C LEU A 542 -6.18 9.93 12.67
N LEU A 543 -6.19 10.31 11.39
CA LEU A 543 -6.05 11.68 10.90
C LEU A 543 -7.18 12.62 11.35
N THR A 544 -6.96 13.93 11.30
CA THR A 544 -8.04 14.92 11.40
C THR A 544 -8.73 15.15 10.05
N LYS A 545 -9.90 15.79 10.05
CA LYS A 545 -10.58 16.22 8.81
C LYS A 545 -9.73 17.17 7.96
N GLU A 546 -8.85 17.94 8.60
CA GLU A 546 -7.96 18.87 7.92
C GLU A 546 -6.81 18.12 7.24
N ASP A 547 -6.22 17.13 7.93
CA ASP A 547 -5.17 16.27 7.35
C ASP A 547 -5.65 15.54 6.09
N LEU A 548 -6.92 15.10 6.07
CA LEU A 548 -7.52 14.46 4.90
C LEU A 548 -7.52 15.34 3.63
N THR A 549 -7.42 16.67 3.76
CA THR A 549 -7.36 17.59 2.60
C THR A 549 -5.94 17.93 2.15
N ARG A 550 -4.90 17.45 2.85
CA ARG A 550 -3.49 17.81 2.58
C ARG A 550 -2.85 16.95 1.48
N ARG A 551 -3.44 15.78 1.20
CA ARG A 551 -2.96 14.78 0.22
C ARG A 551 -4.18 14.07 -0.39
N GLU A 552 -3.95 13.05 -1.24
CA GLU A 552 -5.04 12.33 -1.93
C GLU A 552 -5.71 11.28 -1.03
N PHE A 553 -5.90 11.55 0.27
CA PHE A 553 -6.58 10.65 1.20
C PHE A 553 -8.05 10.47 0.85
N ILE A 554 -8.70 11.55 0.39
CA ILE A 554 -9.99 11.51 -0.29
C ILE A 554 -9.75 11.80 -1.78
N LYS A 555 -10.20 10.90 -2.66
CA LYS A 555 -10.06 11.03 -4.12
C LYS A 555 -11.34 10.57 -4.81
N GLY A 556 -11.87 11.39 -5.73
CA GLY A 556 -13.19 11.14 -6.34
C GLY A 556 -14.36 11.07 -5.35
N GLY A 557 -14.21 11.66 -4.16
CA GLY A 557 -15.15 11.56 -3.04
C GLY A 557 -14.95 10.36 -2.12
N ASP A 558 -14.03 9.44 -2.41
CA ASP A 558 -13.86 8.17 -1.68
C ASP A 558 -12.70 8.19 -0.70
N LEU A 559 -12.90 7.56 0.47
CA LEU A 559 -11.84 7.23 1.43
C LEU A 559 -11.50 5.74 1.32
N ILE A 560 -10.20 5.40 1.31
CA ILE A 560 -9.76 3.99 1.31
C ILE A 560 -9.00 3.67 2.60
N LEU A 561 -9.48 2.65 3.31
CA LEU A 561 -8.87 2.06 4.49
C LEU A 561 -8.31 0.68 4.15
N LEU A 562 -7.06 0.45 4.53
CA LEU A 562 -6.33 -0.79 4.30
C LEU A 562 -6.00 -1.45 5.64
N PHE A 563 -6.17 -2.78 5.72
CA PHE A 563 -5.98 -3.55 6.95
C PHE A 563 -5.01 -4.71 6.75
N THR A 564 -4.18 -4.98 7.75
CA THR A 564 -3.42 -6.24 7.86
C THR A 564 -3.57 -6.81 9.26
N MET A 565 -3.74 -8.13 9.36
CA MET A 565 -3.74 -8.85 10.64
C MET A 565 -2.79 -10.05 10.53
N GLN A 566 -1.62 -9.94 11.18
CA GLN A 566 -0.48 -10.83 10.97
C GLN A 566 0.01 -11.42 12.30
N ASP A 567 0.31 -12.72 12.33
CA ASP A 567 0.95 -13.37 13.49
C ASP A 567 2.42 -12.94 13.58
N ILE A 568 2.74 -12.17 14.63
CA ILE A 568 4.12 -11.70 14.90
C ILE A 568 4.77 -12.40 16.10
N SER A 569 4.22 -13.54 16.55
CA SER A 569 4.77 -14.32 17.67
C SER A 569 6.22 -14.79 17.47
N ALA A 570 6.68 -14.91 16.22
CA ALA A 570 8.08 -15.18 15.89
C ALA A 570 9.05 -14.13 16.47
N LEU A 571 8.59 -12.89 16.68
CA LEU A 571 9.37 -11.78 17.23
C LEU A 571 9.61 -11.87 18.75
N LEU A 572 9.09 -12.91 19.42
CA LEU A 572 9.42 -13.27 20.80
C LEU A 572 10.77 -14.00 20.93
N GLN A 573 11.30 -14.53 19.83
CA GLN A 573 12.53 -15.37 19.81
C GLN A 573 13.53 -14.96 18.72
N ASN A 574 13.06 -14.33 17.65
CA ASN A 574 13.86 -13.87 16.52
C ASN A 574 13.64 -12.36 16.30
N ASP A 575 14.52 -11.73 15.54
CA ASP A 575 14.35 -10.33 15.14
C ASP A 575 13.76 -10.18 13.72
N SER A 576 13.26 -11.26 13.13
CA SER A 576 12.63 -11.29 11.82
C SER A 576 11.38 -12.17 11.78
N LEU A 577 10.44 -11.82 10.90
CA LEU A 577 9.25 -12.61 10.59
C LEU A 577 9.55 -13.68 9.51
N PRO A 578 8.82 -14.81 9.50
CA PRO A 578 8.82 -15.72 8.36
C PRO A 578 8.15 -15.08 7.13
N CYS A 579 8.42 -15.61 5.93
CA CYS A 579 7.75 -15.14 4.71
C CYS A 579 6.21 -15.30 4.82
N PRO A 580 5.42 -14.28 4.41
CA PRO A 580 3.96 -14.37 4.40
C PRO A 580 3.42 -15.53 3.56
N LYS A 581 2.27 -16.07 3.96
CA LYS A 581 1.57 -17.15 3.23
C LYS A 581 0.63 -16.55 2.19
N VAL A 582 1.00 -16.66 0.91
CA VAL A 582 0.12 -16.23 -0.19
C VAL A 582 -1.02 -17.25 -0.38
N THR A 583 -2.23 -16.87 0.02
CA THR A 583 -3.45 -17.65 -0.22
C THR A 583 -3.80 -17.64 -1.71
N VAL A 584 -3.45 -18.72 -2.41
CA VAL A 584 -3.82 -18.90 -3.82
C VAL A 584 -5.33 -19.19 -3.92
N LYS A 585 -6.05 -18.37 -4.68
CA LYS A 585 -7.46 -18.61 -5.03
C LYS A 585 -7.55 -19.82 -5.99
N ASN A 586 -8.36 -20.81 -5.64
CA ASN A 586 -8.57 -22.00 -6.48
C ASN A 586 -9.71 -21.74 -7.49
N PHE A 587 -9.37 -21.67 -8.78
CA PHE A 587 -10.32 -21.43 -9.86
C PHE A 587 -10.60 -22.70 -10.67
N ASN A 588 -11.90 -23.04 -10.84
CA ASN A 588 -12.33 -24.10 -11.76
C ASN A 588 -12.35 -23.57 -13.21
N VAL A 589 -11.17 -23.29 -13.76
CA VAL A 589 -11.02 -22.74 -15.12
C VAL A 589 -11.34 -23.81 -16.16
N SER A 590 -12.44 -23.63 -16.89
CA SER A 590 -12.61 -24.29 -18.19
C SER A 590 -11.65 -23.65 -19.19
N THR A 591 -10.60 -24.36 -19.58
CA THR A 591 -9.62 -23.89 -20.57
C THR A 591 -10.22 -23.96 -21.97
N ASP A 592 -11.02 -22.96 -22.33
CA ASP A 592 -11.53 -22.79 -23.69
C ASP A 592 -10.34 -22.59 -24.65
N THR A 593 -10.17 -23.55 -25.57
CA THR A 593 -9.02 -23.65 -26.48
C THR A 593 -9.01 -22.60 -27.60
N SER A 594 -9.98 -21.68 -27.62
CA SER A 594 -10.07 -20.57 -28.58
C SER A 594 -9.16 -19.37 -28.25
N ALA A 595 -8.72 -19.21 -26.99
CA ALA A 595 -7.84 -18.11 -26.60
C ALA A 595 -6.37 -18.40 -26.96
N GLN A 596 -5.72 -17.52 -27.72
CA GLN A 596 -4.30 -17.63 -28.06
C GLN A 596 -3.44 -17.72 -26.78
N GLN A 597 -2.58 -18.72 -26.67
CA GLN A 597 -1.71 -18.91 -25.49
C GLN A 597 -0.37 -18.17 -25.59
N GLU A 598 0.00 -17.74 -26.79
CA GLU A 598 1.23 -16.98 -27.05
C GLU A 598 1.23 -15.59 -26.38
N PRO A 599 2.41 -14.93 -26.24
CA PRO A 599 2.50 -13.55 -25.78
C PRO A 599 1.97 -12.54 -26.80
N CYS A 600 1.72 -11.32 -26.34
CA CYS A 600 1.21 -10.23 -27.15
C CYS A 600 2.33 -9.56 -27.96
N ALA A 601 2.18 -9.53 -29.29
CA ALA A 601 3.18 -8.96 -30.19
C ALA A 601 3.23 -7.42 -30.13
N THR A 602 4.41 -6.85 -29.96
CA THR A 602 4.63 -5.40 -29.81
C THR A 602 4.23 -4.63 -31.09
N ARG A 603 3.10 -3.92 -31.05
CA ARG A 603 2.71 -2.99 -32.13
C ARG A 603 3.61 -1.75 -32.09
N VAL A 604 4.52 -1.64 -33.06
CA VAL A 604 5.30 -0.41 -33.30
C VAL A 604 4.33 0.71 -33.70
N VAL A 605 4.21 1.74 -32.86
CA VAL A 605 3.44 2.95 -33.17
C VAL A 605 4.22 3.78 -34.20
N LEU A 606 3.83 3.68 -35.46
CA LEU A 606 4.39 4.53 -36.52
C LEU A 606 3.97 5.99 -36.28
N THR A 607 4.96 6.87 -36.14
CA THR A 607 4.73 8.31 -36.06
C THR A 607 4.14 8.83 -37.39
N PRO A 608 3.11 9.70 -37.36
CA PRO A 608 2.50 10.20 -38.59
C PRO A 608 3.48 11.08 -39.39
N GLN A 609 3.87 10.64 -40.59
CA GLN A 609 4.45 11.57 -41.57
C GLN A 609 3.37 12.55 -42.04
N PRO A 610 3.71 13.84 -42.28
CA PRO A 610 2.75 14.84 -42.75
C PRO A 610 2.39 14.60 -44.22
N THR A 611 1.19 14.06 -44.47
CA THR A 611 0.71 13.77 -45.83
C THR A 611 0.38 15.07 -46.58
N SER A 612 1.13 15.37 -47.64
CA SER A 612 0.83 16.48 -48.56
C SER A 612 -0.46 16.20 -49.36
N THR A 613 -1.35 17.18 -49.42
CA THR A 613 -2.64 17.07 -50.12
C THR A 613 -2.52 17.24 -51.65
N THR A 614 -3.15 16.32 -52.39
CA THR A 614 -3.57 16.56 -53.78
C THR A 614 -4.86 15.79 -54.07
N THR A 615 -5.76 16.39 -54.86
CA THR A 615 -7.14 15.93 -55.05
C THR A 615 -7.50 15.85 -56.54
N THR A 616 -8.09 14.76 -57.02
CA THR A 616 -9.01 14.78 -58.19
C THR A 616 -9.92 13.55 -58.29
N THR A 617 -10.96 13.68 -59.12
CA THR A 617 -12.23 12.95 -59.17
C THR A 617 -12.28 11.67 -60.05
N PRO A 618 -13.36 10.85 -59.98
CA PRO A 618 -13.43 9.47 -60.54
C PRO A 618 -14.32 9.29 -61.79
N ALA A 619 -14.34 8.08 -62.39
CA ALA A 619 -15.40 7.61 -63.31
C ALA A 619 -15.50 6.07 -63.50
N ALA A 620 -16.74 5.60 -63.70
CA ALA A 620 -17.22 4.42 -64.48
C ALA A 620 -17.05 2.94 -64.00
N GLU A 621 -18.20 2.26 -63.89
CA GLU A 621 -18.44 0.80 -64.04
C GLU A 621 -18.92 0.50 -65.51
N PRO A 622 -19.57 -0.63 -65.92
CA PRO A 622 -19.86 -1.94 -65.27
C PRO A 622 -19.68 -3.20 -66.18
N THR A 623 -19.95 -4.43 -65.68
CA THR A 623 -20.99 -5.39 -66.20
C THR A 623 -20.96 -6.79 -65.53
N TYR A 624 -22.02 -7.59 -65.77
CA TYR A 624 -22.43 -8.85 -65.10
C TYR A 624 -21.78 -10.15 -65.62
N GLY A 625 -21.84 -11.22 -64.80
CA GLY A 625 -21.73 -12.64 -65.21
C GLY A 625 -21.97 -13.60 -64.02
N GLU A 626 -22.82 -14.63 -64.16
CA GLU A 626 -23.33 -15.46 -63.05
C GLU A 626 -22.90 -16.94 -63.09
N CYS A 627 -22.81 -17.58 -61.90
CA CYS A 627 -23.03 -19.02 -61.61
C CYS A 627 -22.11 -20.09 -62.28
N LEU A 628 -22.00 -21.35 -61.81
CA LEU A 628 -22.69 -22.10 -60.75
C LEU A 628 -21.75 -23.14 -60.05
N ASP A 629 -22.18 -23.64 -58.89
CA ASP A 629 -21.75 -24.78 -58.05
C ASP A 629 -21.06 -26.02 -58.69
N ILE A 630 -20.29 -26.77 -57.88
CA ILE A 630 -20.74 -28.06 -57.28
C ILE A 630 -19.79 -28.58 -56.17
N PHE A 631 -20.35 -29.38 -55.25
CA PHE A 631 -19.79 -29.79 -53.97
C PHE A 631 -19.05 -31.16 -53.97
N CYS A 632 -18.03 -31.25 -53.11
CA CYS A 632 -17.62 -32.39 -52.27
C CYS A 632 -17.24 -33.79 -52.83
N SER A 633 -16.07 -34.22 -52.31
CA SER A 633 -15.78 -35.49 -51.62
C SER A 633 -15.55 -36.80 -52.39
N SER A 634 -14.54 -37.53 -51.92
CA SER A 634 -14.60 -38.97 -51.66
C SER A 634 -13.47 -39.37 -50.69
N SER A 635 -13.61 -40.52 -50.05
CA SER A 635 -12.64 -41.12 -49.14
C SER A 635 -12.69 -42.66 -49.29
N VAL A 636 -11.93 -43.38 -48.46
CA VAL A 636 -11.94 -44.86 -48.28
C VAL A 636 -10.95 -45.68 -49.14
N SER A 637 -10.34 -46.62 -48.40
CA SER A 637 -9.29 -47.63 -48.58
C SER A 637 -9.32 -48.54 -49.85
N THR A 638 -8.27 -49.28 -50.22
CA THR A 638 -7.82 -50.52 -49.51
C THR A 638 -6.50 -51.18 -49.99
N ALA A 639 -5.78 -51.74 -49.00
CA ALA A 639 -5.07 -53.04 -48.97
C ALA A 639 -3.83 -53.41 -49.86
N SER A 640 -2.78 -53.86 -49.14
CA SER A 640 -1.91 -55.05 -49.37
C SER A 640 -0.85 -55.13 -50.50
N SER A 641 0.45 -55.29 -50.12
CA SER A 641 1.20 -56.59 -50.26
C SER A 641 2.71 -56.57 -49.88
N LEU A 642 3.10 -57.40 -48.89
CA LEU A 642 4.24 -58.35 -48.81
C LEU A 642 5.76 -57.97 -48.97
N ILE A 643 6.50 -58.15 -47.85
CA ILE A 643 7.83 -58.87 -47.68
C ILE A 643 9.18 -58.14 -47.96
N VAL A 644 10.26 -58.64 -47.29
CA VAL A 644 11.73 -58.32 -47.29
C VAL A 644 12.12 -57.25 -46.22
N SER A 645 12.69 -57.56 -45.03
CA SER A 645 14.02 -58.12 -44.66
C SER A 645 15.19 -57.09 -44.83
N VAL A 646 16.23 -56.96 -43.99
CA VAL A 646 16.71 -57.68 -42.78
C VAL A 646 17.82 -56.88 -42.02
N LEU A 647 17.99 -57.05 -40.68
CA LEU A 647 19.16 -56.64 -39.82
C LEU A 647 19.53 -55.12 -39.77
N CYS A 648 20.38 -54.56 -38.87
CA CYS A 648 21.05 -55.03 -37.64
C CYS A 648 21.38 -53.88 -36.64
N PHE A 649 21.25 -54.14 -35.33
CA PHE A 649 22.21 -53.94 -34.22
C PHE A 649 22.99 -52.61 -33.97
N LEU A 650 22.81 -52.09 -32.72
CA LEU A 650 23.83 -51.78 -31.66
C LEU A 650 24.94 -50.70 -31.89
N LEU A 651 25.61 -50.10 -30.88
CA LEU A 651 25.66 -50.18 -29.39
C LEU A 651 25.61 -48.73 -28.79
N LEU A 652 24.91 -48.45 -27.67
CA LEU A 652 25.39 -48.37 -26.26
C LEU A 652 26.59 -47.47 -25.90
N VAL A 653 26.32 -46.55 -24.97
CA VAL A 653 27.12 -46.10 -23.80
C VAL A 653 28.48 -45.42 -24.04
N SER A 654 28.52 -44.12 -23.71
CA SER A 654 29.34 -43.56 -22.62
C SER A 654 28.62 -42.35 -22.01
#